data_AF-A0A1X7RR86-F1
#
_entry.id   AF-A0A1X7RR86-F1
#
_cell.length_a   1.000
_cell.length_b   1.000
_cell.length_c   1.000
_cell.angle_alpha   90.00
_cell.angle_beta   90.00
_cell.angle_gamma   90.00
#
_symmetry.space_group_name_H-M   'P 1'
#
loop_
_entity.id
_entity.type
_entity.pdbx_description
1 polymer ?
#
loop_
_entity_poly.entity_id
_entity_poly.type
_entity_poly.pdbx_seq_one_letter_code
_entity_poly.pdbx_strand_id
1 'polypeptide(L)'
;MAPAQEHYDFIIVGGGTAGCLLAHRLSHSAAAPSVLLLEAGTKPSGPYLSAPGHRYTAAFARSDLDHGYVSEPEPSLNDRELPYARGKGLGGSSILNFGVYLYGSSEDYDRWADLVDDDDWAWSSVQESFRTIENYATEGAAAYEHLADPASGRHGTSGQVTVSLPAVLEKSVAPQMASLLAAGESLCLDPNAGDNIGVSLFPYSYGKSGRCTSAIAHLVDPPKNLEVWIDATVGKLLFDGTSVIGIRTIDGREALSSKEVILCCGAIDTPRLLLLNGIGPKAELEALDIEVKRDLPGVGKHLRDHVAGIMCVEVDGSFNDRTTFETDPNSVEEAQALWDRDHTGALSLQHSSLWGGFLKVPDLANSSEFQDLAPADQEFLTRSKVPHFEFLNNALLWPPGSQLTPGNTYLSFTAALMNAQSEGSVTLRSNNPADKPLLRLNLLSHPYDVLVIREAIRRSWNMIIENPDMRPHVRKTLSGPVSLSDADIDAYAKAEACPIWHANGTVRMGKEADGGSVDSSGKVYGVQGLRVADLSVCPLTTNNHTQATAYLVGQKIAEKMAEDIENKAEYLANVKIGTPGQTFTLDFDTGSADLWVWSTELPASTRNGNHGGNKHSIFDPKKSSTFKESSGSTWQIQYGDGSTASGDVGADVVNLEGLKVQHQAIELAKTLSTQFASGPGDGLLGLAFGSINTVSPSPAQTVVENMITQSDIPKNTELFTAYLGSTPPGSSSPSANGAATADATSFYTFGYIDQTALAGQTPAYTPTRKGFGCSPSIADTGTTLALVGDDLCEAVYGAIPGATKSSQQQGWVFPTSTDLSSLPAVRLAIGDTLFTINPEELPFQDLGDGTFYGGIQSRGDQTFDIYGDVFLRSVYAIFDQGNTRFGCTQRASTLSSNGEKYSNGEKYSNGEKYSNGEKYSNGGK
;
A
#
# COMPACT_ATOMS: atom_id res chain seq x y z
N MET A 1 14.85 -32.85 -16.67
CA MET A 1 15.49 -31.52 -16.57
C MET A 1 14.74 -30.79 -15.48
N ALA A 2 15.40 -30.27 -14.46
CA ALA A 2 14.74 -29.35 -13.53
C ALA A 2 14.26 -28.15 -14.35
N PRO A 3 13.02 -27.66 -14.15
CA PRO A 3 12.56 -26.44 -14.83
C PRO A 3 13.51 -25.29 -14.50
N ALA A 4 13.74 -24.38 -15.46
CA ALA A 4 14.56 -23.20 -15.24
C ALA A 4 13.95 -22.37 -14.09
N GLN A 5 14.77 -21.93 -13.13
CA GLN A 5 14.33 -20.99 -12.11
C GLN A 5 14.15 -19.62 -12.76
N GLU A 6 12.94 -19.07 -12.68
CA GLU A 6 12.61 -17.74 -13.18
C GLU A 6 12.76 -16.72 -12.03
N HIS A 7 13.43 -15.60 -12.32
CA HIS A 7 13.76 -14.57 -11.34
C HIS A 7 12.94 -13.30 -11.62
N TYR A 8 12.37 -12.73 -10.56
CA TYR A 8 11.60 -11.48 -10.60
C TYR A 8 12.05 -10.56 -9.47
N ASP A 9 11.79 -9.26 -9.58
CA ASP A 9 11.98 -8.34 -8.46
C ASP A 9 10.93 -8.60 -7.38
N PHE A 10 9.67 -8.64 -7.79
CA PHE A 10 8.54 -8.87 -6.89
C PHE A 10 7.72 -10.08 -7.32
N ILE A 11 7.32 -10.88 -6.33
CA ILE A 11 6.38 -11.99 -6.52
C ILE A 11 5.14 -11.70 -5.69
N ILE A 12 3.99 -11.51 -6.32
CA ILE A 12 2.70 -11.28 -5.69
C ILE A 12 1.89 -12.57 -5.71
N VAL A 13 1.55 -13.09 -4.54
CA VAL A 13 0.78 -14.33 -4.39
C VAL A 13 -0.68 -13.99 -4.08
N GLY A 14 -1.55 -14.18 -5.06
CA GLY A 14 -2.99 -13.91 -4.99
C GLY A 14 -3.41 -12.81 -5.97
N GLY A 15 -4.10 -13.18 -7.04
CA GLY A 15 -4.64 -12.28 -8.06
C GLY A 15 -5.99 -11.69 -7.65
N GLY A 16 -6.13 -11.33 -6.37
CA GLY A 16 -7.35 -10.76 -5.80
C GLY A 16 -7.49 -9.25 -6.03
N THR A 17 -8.45 -8.63 -5.33
CA THR A 17 -8.72 -7.19 -5.43
C THR A 17 -7.47 -6.34 -5.19
N ALA A 18 -6.76 -6.58 -4.09
CA ALA A 18 -5.52 -5.88 -3.76
C ALA A 18 -4.36 -6.29 -4.68
N GLY A 19 -4.20 -7.59 -4.94
CA GLY A 19 -3.06 -8.13 -5.68
C GLY A 19 -2.98 -7.68 -7.14
N CYS A 20 -4.12 -7.61 -7.85
CA CYS A 20 -4.14 -7.08 -9.22
C CYS A 20 -3.77 -5.59 -9.26
N LEU A 21 -4.27 -4.78 -8.32
CA LEU A 21 -3.92 -3.36 -8.22
C LEU A 21 -2.43 -3.19 -7.92
N LEU A 22 -1.91 -3.92 -6.93
CA LEU A 22 -0.51 -3.86 -6.52
C LEU A 22 0.42 -4.23 -7.67
N ALA A 23 0.10 -5.31 -8.40
CA ALA A 23 0.86 -5.75 -9.57
C ALA A 23 0.94 -4.64 -10.63
N HIS A 24 -0.20 -4.00 -10.91
CA HIS A 24 -0.27 -2.89 -11.85
C HIS A 24 0.54 -1.67 -11.37
N ARG A 25 0.41 -1.28 -10.10
CA ARG A 25 1.15 -0.14 -9.55
C ARG A 25 2.66 -0.36 -9.62
N LEU A 26 3.14 -1.51 -9.17
CA LEU A 26 4.57 -1.83 -9.21
C LEU A 26 5.09 -1.91 -10.64
N SER A 27 4.39 -2.61 -11.54
CA SER A 27 4.86 -2.77 -12.93
C SER A 27 4.87 -1.46 -13.74
N HIS A 28 4.05 -0.47 -13.36
CA HIS A 28 3.97 0.84 -14.00
C HIS A 28 4.70 1.95 -13.24
N SER A 29 5.39 1.63 -12.13
CA SER A 29 6.27 2.59 -11.45
C SER A 29 7.41 3.04 -12.36
N ALA A 30 8.02 4.19 -12.07
CA ALA A 30 9.13 4.73 -12.87
C ALA A 30 10.31 3.75 -12.94
N ALA A 31 10.56 3.01 -11.86
CA ALA A 31 11.61 1.98 -11.79
C ALA A 31 11.30 0.72 -12.63
N ALA A 32 10.05 0.52 -13.05
CA ALA A 32 9.58 -0.58 -13.88
C ALA A 32 10.14 -1.98 -13.50
N PRO A 33 10.05 -2.41 -12.23
CA PRO A 33 10.56 -3.70 -11.78
C PRO A 33 9.87 -4.87 -12.50
N SER A 34 10.55 -6.01 -12.55
CA SER A 34 9.95 -7.28 -12.99
C SER A 34 9.02 -7.85 -11.92
N VAL A 35 7.78 -8.14 -12.29
CA VAL A 35 6.72 -8.57 -11.36
C VAL A 35 6.09 -9.87 -11.85
N LEU A 36 5.99 -10.85 -10.96
CA LEU A 36 5.18 -12.04 -11.16
C LEU A 36 3.93 -11.98 -10.29
N LEU A 37 2.74 -12.10 -10.89
CA LEU A 37 1.46 -12.26 -10.18
C LEU A 37 0.96 -13.70 -10.30
N LEU A 38 0.72 -14.36 -9.17
CA LEU A 38 0.17 -15.72 -9.12
C LEU A 38 -1.29 -15.72 -8.67
N GLU A 39 -2.12 -16.53 -9.31
CA GLU A 39 -3.52 -16.75 -8.93
C GLU A 39 -3.85 -18.25 -8.92
N ALA A 40 -4.50 -18.70 -7.84
CA ALA A 40 -4.85 -20.11 -7.65
C ALA A 40 -5.97 -20.58 -8.60
N GLY A 41 -6.86 -19.68 -9.02
CA GLY A 41 -7.91 -19.93 -9.98
C GLY A 41 -7.54 -19.59 -11.43
N THR A 42 -8.55 -19.69 -12.30
CA THR A 42 -8.44 -19.42 -13.74
C THR A 42 -8.67 -17.94 -14.06
N LYS A 43 -8.55 -17.58 -15.34
CA LYS A 43 -9.13 -16.33 -15.85
C LYS A 43 -10.64 -16.51 -16.07
N PRO A 44 -11.51 -15.81 -15.33
CA PRO A 44 -12.95 -16.00 -15.43
C PRO A 44 -13.48 -15.59 -16.81
N SER A 45 -14.43 -16.37 -17.32
CA SER A 45 -15.16 -16.07 -18.57
C SER A 45 -16.57 -16.65 -18.51
N GLY A 46 -17.42 -16.22 -19.46
CA GLY A 46 -18.76 -16.74 -19.66
C GLY A 46 -19.87 -15.70 -19.45
N PRO A 47 -21.12 -16.08 -19.76
CA PRO A 47 -22.29 -15.26 -19.48
C PRO A 47 -22.41 -15.05 -17.96
N TYR A 48 -23.13 -14.00 -17.55
CA TYR A 48 -23.43 -13.71 -16.14
C TYR A 48 -22.31 -13.11 -15.29
N LEU A 49 -21.18 -12.73 -15.88
CA LEU A 49 -20.09 -12.03 -15.16
C LEU A 49 -20.13 -10.51 -15.31
N SER A 50 -20.72 -9.99 -16.39
CA SER A 50 -20.61 -8.57 -16.76
C SER A 50 -21.84 -7.72 -16.41
N ALA A 51 -23.06 -8.17 -16.72
CA ALA A 51 -24.24 -7.32 -16.58
C ALA A 51 -24.61 -7.06 -15.11
N PRO A 52 -25.08 -5.83 -14.75
CA PRO A 52 -25.61 -5.52 -13.42
C PRO A 52 -26.70 -6.49 -12.95
N GLY A 53 -27.61 -6.90 -13.83
CA GLY A 53 -28.68 -7.86 -13.53
C GLY A 53 -28.19 -9.25 -13.13
N HIS A 54 -26.93 -9.57 -13.41
CA HIS A 54 -26.31 -10.84 -13.02
C HIS A 54 -25.50 -10.73 -11.73
N ARG A 55 -25.61 -9.63 -10.97
CA ARG A 55 -24.73 -9.34 -9.82
C ARG A 55 -24.66 -10.46 -8.77
N TYR A 56 -25.74 -11.20 -8.56
CA TYR A 56 -25.81 -12.32 -7.60
C TYR A 56 -25.47 -13.67 -8.25
N THR A 57 -25.67 -13.80 -9.56
CA THR A 57 -25.65 -15.09 -10.26
C THR A 57 -24.32 -15.79 -10.13
N ALA A 58 -23.20 -15.07 -10.25
CA ALA A 58 -21.87 -15.66 -10.16
C ALA A 58 -21.63 -16.35 -8.81
N ALA A 59 -21.99 -15.72 -7.69
CA ALA A 59 -21.78 -16.26 -6.35
C ALA A 59 -22.50 -17.59 -6.10
N PHE A 60 -23.66 -17.82 -6.75
CA PHE A 60 -24.49 -19.00 -6.50
C PHE A 60 -24.46 -20.04 -7.63
N ALA A 61 -24.12 -19.65 -8.85
CA ALA A 61 -24.14 -20.53 -10.02
C ALA A 61 -22.73 -20.93 -10.51
N ARG A 62 -21.67 -20.25 -10.07
CA ARG A 62 -20.29 -20.47 -10.54
C ARG A 62 -19.41 -21.06 -9.45
N SER A 63 -19.73 -22.28 -9.02
CA SER A 63 -18.89 -23.02 -8.05
C SER A 63 -17.44 -23.26 -8.51
N ASP A 64 -17.18 -23.19 -9.81
CA ASP A 64 -15.83 -23.22 -10.39
C ASP A 64 -14.98 -21.99 -10.02
N LEU A 65 -15.64 -20.88 -9.68
CA LEU A 65 -15.04 -19.62 -9.28
C LEU A 65 -15.03 -19.41 -7.77
N ASP A 66 -15.41 -20.42 -6.96
CA ASP A 66 -15.42 -20.36 -5.50
C ASP A 66 -14.38 -21.35 -4.91
N HIS A 67 -13.70 -20.95 -3.83
CA HIS A 67 -12.87 -21.87 -3.05
C HIS A 67 -13.71 -22.92 -2.28
N GLY A 68 -14.98 -22.62 -2.03
CA GLY A 68 -15.94 -23.50 -1.36
C GLY A 68 -15.61 -23.73 0.11
N TYR A 69 -15.23 -22.67 0.83
CA TYR A 69 -14.99 -22.77 2.27
C TYR A 69 -16.29 -23.01 3.04
N VAL A 70 -16.17 -23.68 4.17
CA VAL A 70 -17.26 -23.93 5.11
C VAL A 70 -16.68 -23.71 6.51
N SER A 71 -17.43 -23.03 7.38
CA SER A 71 -17.04 -22.91 8.79
C SER A 71 -17.10 -24.26 9.50
N GLU A 72 -16.33 -24.39 10.58
CA GLU A 72 -16.61 -25.41 11.59
C GLU A 72 -17.97 -25.12 12.27
N PRO A 73 -18.59 -26.08 12.97
CA PRO A 73 -19.87 -25.87 13.64
C PRO A 73 -19.82 -24.67 14.60
N GLU A 74 -20.74 -23.72 14.41
CA GLU A 74 -20.81 -22.45 15.16
C GLU A 74 -21.75 -22.58 16.37
N PRO A 75 -21.26 -22.70 17.63
CA PRO A 75 -22.11 -23.02 18.78
C PRO A 75 -23.13 -21.92 19.10
N SER A 76 -22.74 -20.66 18.88
CA SER A 76 -23.62 -19.49 19.00
C SER A 76 -24.76 -19.50 17.99
N LEU A 77 -24.69 -20.31 16.94
CA LEU A 77 -25.64 -20.36 15.81
C LEU A 77 -26.31 -21.74 15.63
N ASN A 78 -26.53 -22.48 16.72
CA ASN A 78 -27.09 -23.84 16.73
C ASN A 78 -26.23 -24.87 15.97
N ASP A 79 -24.91 -24.77 16.12
CA ASP A 79 -23.93 -25.70 15.52
C ASP A 79 -24.04 -25.76 13.97
N ARG A 80 -24.56 -24.69 13.35
CA ARG A 80 -24.60 -24.56 11.89
C ARG A 80 -23.19 -24.49 11.33
N GLU A 81 -22.97 -25.20 10.23
CA GLU A 81 -21.82 -25.01 9.35
C GLU A 81 -22.23 -24.02 8.25
N LEU A 82 -21.47 -22.95 8.08
CA LEU A 82 -21.80 -21.86 7.18
C LEU A 82 -20.92 -21.88 5.93
N PRO A 83 -21.49 -22.01 4.72
CA PRO A 83 -20.76 -21.79 3.48
C PRO A 83 -20.19 -20.38 3.42
N TYR A 84 -18.92 -20.27 3.04
CA TYR A 84 -18.21 -19.00 2.94
C TYR A 84 -17.68 -18.84 1.52
N ALA A 85 -18.44 -18.11 0.70
CA ALA A 85 -18.09 -17.85 -0.69
C ALA A 85 -16.85 -16.96 -0.78
N ARG A 86 -15.88 -17.34 -1.61
CA ARG A 86 -14.68 -16.55 -1.85
C ARG A 86 -14.18 -16.74 -3.27
N GLY A 87 -13.92 -15.63 -3.97
CA GLY A 87 -13.50 -15.69 -5.36
C GLY A 87 -12.20 -16.47 -5.57
N LYS A 88 -12.23 -17.41 -6.51
CA LYS A 88 -11.12 -18.23 -7.01
C LYS A 88 -10.93 -17.91 -8.50
N GLY A 89 -9.93 -17.10 -8.83
CA GLY A 89 -9.67 -16.64 -10.19
C GLY A 89 -9.23 -15.18 -10.23
N LEU A 90 -8.70 -14.75 -11.38
CA LEU A 90 -8.16 -13.40 -11.54
C LEU A 90 -9.25 -12.35 -11.26
N GLY A 91 -8.96 -11.45 -10.32
CA GLY A 91 -9.88 -10.48 -9.73
C GLY A 91 -10.36 -10.84 -8.32
N GLY A 92 -10.13 -12.07 -7.84
CA GLY A 92 -10.55 -12.55 -6.52
C GLY A 92 -12.04 -12.31 -6.26
N SER A 93 -12.44 -11.94 -5.05
CA SER A 93 -13.88 -11.77 -4.75
C SER A 93 -14.59 -10.71 -5.61
N SER A 94 -13.90 -9.80 -6.32
CA SER A 94 -14.56 -8.86 -7.25
C SER A 94 -15.29 -9.54 -8.43
N ILE A 95 -14.98 -10.81 -8.73
CA ILE A 95 -15.66 -11.60 -9.76
C ILE A 95 -16.96 -12.26 -9.27
N LEU A 96 -17.16 -12.38 -7.95
CA LEU A 96 -18.33 -12.99 -7.33
C LEU A 96 -19.19 -12.02 -6.51
N ASN A 97 -18.60 -10.95 -5.98
CA ASN A 97 -19.27 -10.06 -5.05
C ASN A 97 -20.47 -9.33 -5.69
N PHE A 98 -21.24 -8.64 -4.87
CA PHE A 98 -22.44 -7.93 -5.33
C PHE A 98 -22.13 -6.54 -5.92
N GLY A 99 -20.84 -6.20 -6.04
CA GLY A 99 -20.33 -5.01 -6.71
C GLY A 99 -20.61 -3.70 -5.98
N VAL A 100 -21.00 -3.72 -4.71
CA VAL A 100 -21.17 -2.51 -3.89
C VAL A 100 -19.80 -1.89 -3.62
N TYR A 101 -19.67 -0.58 -3.83
CA TYR A 101 -18.43 0.17 -3.67
C TYR A 101 -18.62 1.30 -2.66
N LEU A 102 -18.31 1.00 -1.39
CA LEU A 102 -18.49 1.90 -0.26
C LEU A 102 -17.19 2.10 0.52
N TYR A 103 -16.98 3.28 1.07
CA TYR A 103 -15.90 3.58 2.02
C TYR A 103 -16.39 3.42 3.44
N GLY A 104 -15.48 3.08 4.36
CA GLY A 104 -15.72 3.31 5.79
C GLY A 104 -15.90 4.80 6.11
N SER A 105 -16.35 5.08 7.32
CA SER A 105 -16.45 6.44 7.83
C SER A 105 -15.05 7.06 8.03
N SER A 106 -14.95 8.38 8.14
CA SER A 106 -13.66 9.03 8.47
C SER A 106 -13.10 8.53 9.80
N GLU A 107 -13.99 8.25 10.76
CA GLU A 107 -13.62 7.74 12.09
C GLU A 107 -12.98 6.36 12.01
N ASP A 108 -13.38 5.51 11.06
CA ASP A 108 -12.81 4.17 10.90
C ASP A 108 -11.32 4.24 10.56
N TYR A 109 -10.96 5.14 9.65
CA TYR A 109 -9.58 5.30 9.18
C TYR A 109 -8.73 6.09 10.16
N ASP A 110 -9.28 7.10 10.82
CA ASP A 110 -8.58 7.79 11.91
C ASP A 110 -8.30 6.80 13.08
N ARG A 111 -9.26 5.93 13.41
CA ARG A 111 -9.04 4.85 14.37
C ARG A 111 -8.04 3.82 13.89
N TRP A 112 -8.02 3.51 12.58
CA TRP A 112 -7.00 2.64 12.01
C TRP A 112 -5.62 3.24 12.23
N ALA A 113 -5.41 4.52 11.88
CA ALA A 113 -4.15 5.24 12.08
C ALA A 113 -3.69 5.19 13.54
N ASP A 114 -4.59 5.43 14.49
CA ASP A 114 -4.29 5.33 15.93
C ASP A 114 -3.81 3.93 16.34
N LEU A 115 -4.45 2.87 15.82
CA LEU A 115 -4.13 1.48 16.16
C LEU A 115 -2.77 1.04 15.61
N VAL A 116 -2.39 1.57 14.45
CA VAL A 116 -1.14 1.18 13.77
C VAL A 116 -0.01 2.17 13.98
N ASP A 117 -0.30 3.32 14.60
CA ASP A 117 0.63 4.42 14.86
C ASP A 117 1.24 5.00 13.57
N ASP A 118 0.38 5.25 12.57
CA ASP A 118 0.77 5.76 11.25
C ASP A 118 -0.35 6.62 10.63
N ASP A 119 -0.12 7.94 10.59
CA ASP A 119 -1.04 8.95 10.03
C ASP A 119 -1.32 8.75 8.53
N ASP A 120 -0.53 7.96 7.80
CA ASP A 120 -0.86 7.63 6.40
C ASP A 120 -2.16 6.84 6.29
N TRP A 121 -2.57 6.15 7.34
CA TRP A 121 -3.85 5.45 7.38
C TRP A 121 -5.02 6.33 7.84
N ALA A 122 -4.79 7.59 8.19
CA ALA A 122 -5.84 8.52 8.60
C ALA A 122 -6.70 8.93 7.41
N TRP A 123 -7.95 9.36 7.67
CA TRP A 123 -8.93 9.69 6.63
C TRP A 123 -8.41 10.69 5.60
N SER A 124 -7.66 11.71 6.04
CA SER A 124 -7.11 12.73 5.15
C SER A 124 -6.18 12.16 4.07
N SER A 125 -5.44 11.11 4.40
CA SER A 125 -4.50 10.45 3.49
C SER A 125 -5.21 9.37 2.67
N VAL A 126 -6.02 8.54 3.33
CA VAL A 126 -6.82 7.48 2.72
C VAL A 126 -7.78 8.01 1.65
N GLN A 127 -8.39 9.17 1.86
CA GLN A 127 -9.30 9.77 0.89
C GLN A 127 -8.59 10.07 -0.46
N GLU A 128 -7.33 10.47 -0.43
CA GLU A 128 -6.57 10.73 -1.67
C GLU A 128 -6.20 9.42 -2.39
N SER A 129 -5.87 8.36 -1.64
CA SER A 129 -5.67 7.03 -2.21
C SER A 129 -6.95 6.51 -2.86
N PHE A 130 -8.12 6.72 -2.25
CA PHE A 130 -9.41 6.39 -2.88
C PHE A 130 -9.65 7.13 -4.20
N ARG A 131 -9.36 8.44 -4.25
CA ARG A 131 -9.42 9.22 -5.49
C ARG A 131 -8.46 8.73 -6.56
N THR A 132 -7.31 8.18 -6.17
CA THR A 132 -6.35 7.61 -7.11
C THR A 132 -6.83 6.27 -7.67
N ILE A 133 -7.51 5.46 -6.86
CA ILE A 133 -8.04 4.14 -7.24
C ILE A 133 -9.20 4.28 -8.24
N GLU A 134 -10.12 5.21 -7.99
CA GLU A 134 -11.42 5.22 -8.67
C GLU A 134 -11.50 6.14 -9.90
N ASN A 135 -12.36 5.73 -10.82
CA ASN A 135 -12.94 6.56 -11.86
C ASN A 135 -14.46 6.56 -11.68
N TYR A 136 -14.94 7.54 -10.93
CA TYR A 136 -16.32 7.67 -10.51
C TYR A 136 -17.14 8.45 -11.55
N ALA A 137 -18.07 7.76 -12.20
CA ALA A 137 -18.99 8.37 -13.16
C ALA A 137 -20.24 8.92 -12.44
N THR A 138 -20.36 10.25 -12.40
CA THR A 138 -21.46 10.95 -11.73
C THR A 138 -22.73 11.09 -12.58
N GLU A 139 -22.64 10.85 -13.89
CA GLU A 139 -23.74 10.99 -14.86
C GLU A 139 -25.01 10.22 -14.47
N GLY A 140 -24.85 9.06 -13.79
CA GLY A 140 -25.96 8.20 -13.41
C GLY A 140 -26.96 8.85 -12.44
N ALA A 141 -26.50 9.82 -11.63
CA ALA A 141 -27.32 10.46 -10.59
C ALA A 141 -28.24 11.58 -11.12
N ALA A 142 -28.04 12.06 -12.36
CA ALA A 142 -28.71 13.26 -12.88
C ALA A 142 -30.25 13.20 -12.83
N ALA A 143 -30.84 12.00 -12.94
CA ALA A 143 -32.30 11.82 -12.88
C ALA A 143 -32.87 11.85 -11.45
N TYR A 144 -32.01 11.76 -10.42
CA TYR A 144 -32.41 11.62 -9.02
C TYR A 144 -31.42 12.31 -8.07
N GLU A 145 -30.87 13.47 -8.46
CA GLU A 145 -29.89 14.24 -7.67
C GLU A 145 -30.34 14.56 -6.23
N HIS A 146 -31.65 14.59 -5.99
CA HIS A 146 -32.24 14.76 -4.65
C HIS A 146 -32.08 13.54 -3.73
N LEU A 147 -31.61 12.39 -4.26
CA LEU A 147 -31.34 11.14 -3.53
C LEU A 147 -29.87 10.76 -3.52
N ALA A 148 -29.06 11.31 -4.42
CA ALA A 148 -27.61 11.10 -4.48
C ALA A 148 -26.92 12.31 -5.11
N ASP A 149 -25.89 12.81 -4.44
CA ASP A 149 -25.04 13.92 -4.90
C ASP A 149 -23.56 13.58 -4.61
N PRO A 150 -22.91 12.80 -5.49
CA PRO A 150 -21.46 12.60 -5.43
C PRO A 150 -20.77 13.93 -5.79
N ALA A 151 -20.53 14.75 -4.77
CA ALA A 151 -20.09 16.13 -4.93
C ALA A 151 -18.77 16.25 -5.74
N SER A 152 -18.66 17.30 -6.54
CA SER A 152 -17.47 17.56 -7.36
C SER A 152 -16.21 17.72 -6.51
N GLY A 153 -15.17 16.96 -6.83
CA GLY A 153 -13.87 17.00 -6.16
C GLY A 153 -13.70 16.07 -4.95
N ARG A 154 -14.72 15.31 -4.54
CA ARG A 154 -14.56 14.27 -3.51
C ARG A 154 -14.05 12.94 -4.05
N HIS A 155 -14.39 12.65 -5.31
CA HIS A 155 -14.10 11.39 -5.98
C HIS A 155 -13.00 11.50 -7.04
N GLY A 156 -12.35 10.38 -7.29
CA GLY A 156 -11.46 10.19 -8.43
C GLY A 156 -12.20 10.10 -9.75
N THR A 157 -11.66 10.66 -10.83
CA THR A 157 -12.24 10.57 -12.18
C THR A 157 -11.25 10.04 -13.22
N SER A 158 -10.16 9.44 -12.76
CA SER A 158 -9.05 9.00 -13.62
C SER A 158 -8.38 7.72 -13.16
N GLY A 159 -8.83 7.13 -12.05
CA GLY A 159 -8.35 5.83 -11.60
C GLY A 159 -8.80 4.69 -12.50
N GLN A 160 -8.35 3.48 -12.17
CA GLN A 160 -8.63 2.30 -13.00
C GLN A 160 -9.96 1.63 -12.66
N VAL A 161 -10.42 1.77 -11.41
CA VAL A 161 -11.65 1.12 -10.94
C VAL A 161 -12.84 1.98 -11.35
N THR A 162 -13.61 1.51 -12.32
CA THR A 162 -14.84 2.22 -12.73
C THR A 162 -15.92 2.04 -11.67
N VAL A 163 -16.40 3.17 -11.15
CA VAL A 163 -17.47 3.25 -10.14
C VAL A 163 -18.59 4.11 -10.69
N SER A 164 -19.84 3.75 -10.46
CA SER A 164 -20.97 4.61 -10.84
C SER A 164 -22.21 4.35 -10.00
N LEU A 165 -23.23 5.16 -10.23
CA LEU A 165 -24.59 4.95 -9.73
C LEU A 165 -25.50 4.42 -10.85
N PRO A 166 -26.60 3.72 -10.53
CA PRO A 166 -27.55 3.22 -11.53
C PRO A 166 -28.08 4.31 -12.45
N ALA A 167 -27.93 4.19 -13.77
CA ALA A 167 -28.45 5.22 -14.69
C ALA A 167 -29.97 5.43 -14.56
N VAL A 168 -30.69 4.38 -14.16
CA VAL A 168 -32.13 4.40 -13.87
C VAL A 168 -32.35 3.58 -12.61
N LEU A 169 -33.18 4.10 -11.69
CA LEU A 169 -33.57 3.38 -10.48
C LEU A 169 -34.67 2.36 -10.77
N GLU A 170 -34.61 1.20 -10.12
CA GLU A 170 -35.73 0.26 -10.11
C GLU A 170 -37.00 0.95 -9.56
N LYS A 171 -38.16 0.62 -10.14
CA LYS A 171 -39.47 1.27 -9.90
C LYS A 171 -39.79 1.52 -8.42
N SER A 172 -39.42 0.59 -7.55
CA SER A 172 -39.74 0.65 -6.12
C SER A 172 -38.76 1.47 -5.29
N VAL A 173 -37.58 1.85 -5.80
CA VAL A 173 -36.50 2.45 -4.98
C VAL A 173 -36.87 3.84 -4.47
N ALA A 174 -37.14 4.78 -5.38
CA ALA A 174 -37.41 6.17 -5.00
C ALA A 174 -38.67 6.30 -4.11
N PRO A 175 -39.81 5.62 -4.39
CA PRO A 175 -40.96 5.63 -3.49
C PRO A 175 -40.67 5.06 -2.10
N GLN A 176 -39.91 3.95 -2.03
CA GLN A 176 -39.52 3.37 -0.73
C GLN A 176 -38.65 4.35 0.06
N MET A 177 -37.58 4.89 -0.54
CA MET A 177 -36.72 5.87 0.12
C MET A 177 -37.53 7.08 0.61
N ALA A 178 -38.41 7.64 -0.23
CA ALA A 178 -39.27 8.76 0.17
C ALA A 178 -40.16 8.41 1.38
N SER A 179 -40.67 7.19 1.46
CA SER A 179 -41.49 6.71 2.59
C SER A 179 -40.69 6.64 3.90
N LEU A 180 -39.40 6.25 3.83
CA LEU A 180 -38.50 6.21 4.99
C LEU A 180 -38.14 7.62 5.46
N LEU A 181 -37.85 8.54 4.52
CA LEU A 181 -37.57 9.94 4.84
C LEU A 181 -38.79 10.65 5.45
N ALA A 182 -39.99 10.38 4.93
CA ALA A 182 -41.24 10.89 5.50
C ALA A 182 -41.52 10.34 6.91
N ALA A 183 -41.00 9.15 7.23
CA ALA A 183 -41.04 8.56 8.56
C ALA A 183 -39.95 9.08 9.52
N GLY A 184 -39.07 9.98 9.05
CA GLY A 184 -38.10 10.70 9.88
C GLY A 184 -36.65 10.21 9.78
N GLU A 185 -36.34 9.25 8.90
CA GLU A 185 -34.95 8.85 8.64
C GLU A 185 -34.19 9.96 7.90
N SER A 186 -32.89 10.08 8.16
CA SER A 186 -32.02 11.04 7.46
C SER A 186 -31.57 10.50 6.11
N LEU A 187 -31.32 11.39 5.16
CA LEU A 187 -30.72 11.07 3.87
C LEU A 187 -29.21 11.34 3.91
N CYS A 188 -28.41 10.38 3.45
CA CYS A 188 -27.01 10.55 3.10
C CYS A 188 -26.89 10.60 1.58
N LEU A 189 -26.51 11.76 1.04
CA LEU A 189 -26.42 11.98 -0.41
C LEU A 189 -25.18 11.34 -1.03
N ASP A 190 -24.14 11.08 -0.23
CA ASP A 190 -22.88 10.52 -0.68
C ASP A 190 -22.28 9.68 0.48
N PRO A 191 -22.49 8.36 0.47
CA PRO A 191 -22.01 7.49 1.54
C PRO A 191 -20.48 7.35 1.56
N ASN A 192 -19.78 7.88 0.55
CA ASN A 192 -18.33 7.85 0.41
C ASN A 192 -17.67 9.19 0.77
N ALA A 193 -18.41 10.13 1.37
CA ALA A 193 -17.90 11.44 1.79
C ALA A 193 -17.14 11.43 3.14
N GLY A 194 -17.06 10.29 3.83
CA GLY A 194 -16.47 10.15 5.17
C GLY A 194 -17.47 10.29 6.33
N ASP A 195 -18.74 10.57 6.03
CA ASP A 195 -19.86 10.43 6.96
C ASP A 195 -20.99 9.69 6.24
N ASN A 196 -21.18 8.42 6.58
CA ASN A 196 -22.12 7.53 5.92
C ASN A 196 -23.47 7.41 6.65
N ILE A 197 -23.70 8.17 7.73
CA ILE A 197 -24.92 8.06 8.54
C ILE A 197 -26.15 8.52 7.76
N GLY A 198 -27.15 7.64 7.67
CA GLY A 198 -28.43 7.88 7.00
C GLY A 198 -28.71 6.92 5.86
N VAL A 199 -29.88 7.08 5.24
CA VAL A 199 -30.35 6.33 4.07
C VAL A 199 -29.64 6.84 2.81
N SER A 200 -29.11 5.95 1.97
CA SER A 200 -28.37 6.31 0.76
C SER A 200 -28.55 5.29 -0.37
N LEU A 201 -28.39 5.75 -1.61
CA LEU A 201 -28.12 4.89 -2.75
C LEU A 201 -26.66 4.40 -2.70
N PHE A 202 -26.41 3.13 -3.02
CA PHE A 202 -25.07 2.59 -2.96
C PHE A 202 -24.38 2.62 -4.33
N PRO A 203 -23.23 3.28 -4.46
CA PRO A 203 -22.39 3.20 -5.64
C PRO A 203 -21.94 1.76 -5.88
N TYR A 204 -21.66 1.44 -7.14
CA TYR A 204 -21.23 0.11 -7.52
C TYR A 204 -20.03 0.12 -8.48
N SER A 205 -19.30 -0.99 -8.56
CA SER A 205 -18.18 -1.15 -9.50
C SER A 205 -18.66 -1.65 -10.87
N TYR A 206 -19.50 -0.85 -11.53
CA TYR A 206 -19.99 -1.09 -12.89
C TYR A 206 -19.84 0.19 -13.71
N GLY A 207 -19.60 0.03 -15.02
CA GLY A 207 -19.63 1.10 -16.01
C GLY A 207 -20.51 0.75 -17.20
N LYS A 208 -20.42 1.55 -18.26
CA LYS A 208 -21.16 1.32 -19.54
C LYS A 208 -20.83 -0.04 -20.16
N SER A 209 -19.62 -0.57 -19.93
CA SER A 209 -19.16 -1.88 -20.40
C SER A 209 -19.51 -3.05 -19.46
N GLY A 210 -20.22 -2.79 -18.36
CA GLY A 210 -20.57 -3.78 -17.33
C GLY A 210 -19.65 -3.77 -16.11
N ARG A 211 -19.55 -4.91 -15.43
CA ARG A 211 -18.83 -5.08 -14.17
C ARG A 211 -17.35 -4.74 -14.32
N CYS A 212 -16.85 -3.88 -13.44
CA CYS A 212 -15.42 -3.61 -13.28
C CYS A 212 -14.86 -4.49 -12.17
N THR A 213 -14.18 -5.58 -12.55
CA THR A 213 -13.40 -6.42 -11.62
C THR A 213 -12.00 -5.86 -11.47
N SER A 214 -11.25 -6.26 -10.43
CA SER A 214 -9.86 -5.78 -10.26
C SER A 214 -8.95 -6.20 -11.41
N ALA A 215 -9.15 -7.40 -11.97
CA ALA A 215 -8.41 -7.84 -13.16
C ALA A 215 -8.76 -7.00 -14.41
N ILE A 216 -10.03 -6.62 -14.60
CA ILE A 216 -10.44 -5.73 -15.71
C ILE A 216 -9.86 -4.32 -15.52
N ALA A 217 -9.82 -3.81 -14.28
CA ALA A 217 -9.26 -2.50 -13.98
C ALA A 217 -7.75 -2.45 -14.23
N HIS A 218 -7.00 -3.49 -13.84
CA HIS A 218 -5.55 -3.36 -13.66
C HIS A 218 -4.70 -4.24 -14.59
N LEU A 219 -5.27 -5.30 -15.17
CA LEU A 219 -4.51 -6.31 -15.93
C LEU A 219 -4.92 -6.37 -17.41
N VAL A 220 -5.67 -5.39 -17.90
CA VAL A 220 -5.89 -5.23 -19.35
C VAL A 220 -4.62 -4.65 -19.95
N ASP A 221 -4.08 -5.33 -20.95
CA ASP A 221 -2.83 -4.97 -21.64
C ASP A 221 -1.63 -4.77 -20.70
N PRO A 222 -1.23 -5.80 -19.92
CA PRO A 222 -0.14 -5.68 -18.96
C PRO A 222 1.20 -5.38 -19.68
N PRO A 223 2.09 -4.59 -19.07
CA PRO A 223 3.39 -4.29 -19.64
C PRO A 223 4.28 -5.53 -19.62
N LYS A 224 5.36 -5.53 -20.42
CA LYS A 224 6.23 -6.70 -20.62
C LYS A 224 6.95 -7.18 -19.34
N ASN A 225 7.08 -6.31 -18.35
CA ASN A 225 7.68 -6.59 -17.05
C ASN A 225 6.67 -7.15 -16.03
N LEU A 226 5.40 -7.38 -16.41
CA LEU A 226 4.41 -8.06 -15.58
C LEU A 226 4.03 -9.40 -16.20
N GLU A 227 4.36 -10.49 -15.50
CA GLU A 227 3.94 -11.84 -15.83
C GLU A 227 2.82 -12.31 -14.90
N VAL A 228 1.88 -13.10 -15.44
CA VAL A 228 0.74 -13.62 -14.68
C VAL A 228 0.65 -15.14 -14.82
N TRP A 229 0.75 -15.85 -13.70
CA TRP A 229 0.50 -17.28 -13.61
C TRP A 229 -0.89 -17.54 -13.04
N ILE A 230 -1.74 -18.22 -13.82
CA ILE A 230 -3.03 -18.74 -13.36
C ILE A 230 -2.93 -20.23 -13.04
N ASP A 231 -3.97 -20.77 -12.39
CA ASP A 231 -3.99 -22.14 -11.88
C ASP A 231 -2.75 -22.47 -11.03
N ALA A 232 -2.25 -21.46 -10.30
CA ALA A 232 -0.95 -21.45 -9.64
C ALA A 232 -1.12 -21.34 -8.13
N THR A 233 -1.57 -22.42 -7.50
CA THR A 233 -1.71 -22.46 -6.04
C THR A 233 -0.34 -22.55 -5.38
N VAL A 234 0.07 -21.52 -4.64
CA VAL A 234 1.31 -21.52 -3.86
C VAL A 234 1.14 -22.35 -2.58
N GLY A 235 2.08 -23.28 -2.35
CA GLY A 235 2.06 -24.15 -1.17
C GLY A 235 3.28 -23.97 -0.27
N LYS A 236 4.38 -23.40 -0.79
CA LYS A 236 5.63 -23.19 -0.04
C LYS A 236 6.25 -21.84 -0.33
N LEU A 237 6.80 -21.22 0.71
CA LEU A 237 7.74 -20.11 0.62
C LEU A 237 9.16 -20.70 0.66
N LEU A 238 10.04 -20.19 -0.18
CA LEU A 238 11.45 -20.58 -0.25
C LEU A 238 12.25 -19.63 0.65
N PHE A 239 13.18 -20.17 1.46
CA PHE A 239 13.91 -19.40 2.45
C PHE A 239 15.42 -19.51 2.28
N ASP A 240 16.12 -18.41 2.54
CA ASP A 240 17.53 -18.37 2.91
C ASP A 240 17.66 -17.71 4.29
N GLY A 241 18.02 -18.50 5.30
CA GLY A 241 17.93 -18.09 6.70
C GLY A 241 16.51 -17.63 7.08
N THR A 242 16.38 -16.36 7.46
CA THR A 242 15.10 -15.70 7.81
C THR A 242 14.45 -14.97 6.64
N SER A 243 15.07 -14.97 5.47
CA SER A 243 14.60 -14.25 4.29
C SER A 243 13.80 -15.16 3.38
N VAL A 244 12.61 -14.70 2.98
CA VAL A 244 11.84 -15.33 1.91
C VAL A 244 12.41 -14.86 0.58
N ILE A 245 12.88 -15.82 -0.23
CA ILE A 245 13.55 -15.57 -1.51
C ILE A 245 12.75 -16.05 -2.71
N GLY A 246 11.54 -16.55 -2.50
CA GLY A 246 10.71 -17.07 -3.58
C GLY A 246 9.57 -17.95 -3.12
N ILE A 247 8.95 -18.62 -4.09
CA ILE A 247 7.78 -19.48 -3.89
C ILE A 247 7.93 -20.82 -4.60
N ARG A 248 7.15 -21.80 -4.16
CA ARG A 248 6.88 -23.03 -4.92
C ARG A 248 5.38 -23.32 -4.90
N THR A 249 4.82 -23.56 -6.09
CA THR A 249 3.42 -23.96 -6.27
C THR A 249 3.22 -25.45 -5.99
N ILE A 250 1.98 -25.86 -5.75
CA ILE A 250 1.62 -27.26 -5.51
C ILE A 250 1.94 -28.14 -6.72
N ASP A 251 1.85 -27.61 -7.94
CA ASP A 251 2.22 -28.32 -9.18
C ASP A 251 3.73 -28.34 -9.46
N GLY A 252 4.54 -27.72 -8.60
CA GLY A 252 6.00 -27.81 -8.63
C GLY A 252 6.73 -26.71 -9.40
N ARG A 253 6.04 -25.66 -9.88
CA ARG A 253 6.69 -24.45 -10.41
C ARG A 253 7.37 -23.68 -9.29
N GLU A 254 8.50 -23.06 -9.59
CA GLU A 254 9.27 -22.23 -8.67
C GLU A 254 9.56 -20.88 -9.32
N ALA A 255 9.55 -19.84 -8.52
CA ALA A 255 10.00 -18.50 -8.90
C ALA A 255 10.78 -17.90 -7.73
N LEU A 256 11.86 -17.19 -8.03
CA LEU A 256 12.71 -16.50 -7.06
C LEU A 256 12.48 -14.99 -7.13
N SER A 257 12.51 -14.34 -5.97
CA SER A 257 12.41 -12.89 -5.83
C SER A 257 13.76 -12.29 -5.44
N SER A 258 14.18 -11.22 -6.09
CA SER A 258 15.36 -10.43 -5.70
C SER A 258 15.04 -9.34 -4.67
N LYS A 259 13.76 -9.00 -4.45
CA LYS A 259 13.32 -8.00 -3.46
C LYS A 259 12.36 -8.59 -2.43
N GLU A 260 11.06 -8.71 -2.76
CA GLU A 260 10.05 -9.17 -1.82
C GLU A 260 9.03 -10.13 -2.46
N VAL A 261 8.61 -11.12 -1.69
CA VAL A 261 7.38 -11.87 -1.90
C VAL A 261 6.25 -11.18 -1.13
N ILE A 262 5.11 -10.96 -1.78
CA ILE A 262 3.98 -10.21 -1.24
C ILE A 262 2.73 -11.09 -1.27
N LEU A 263 2.13 -11.32 -0.11
CA LEU A 263 0.93 -12.14 0.02
C LEU A 263 -0.33 -11.28 -0.10
N CYS A 264 -1.15 -11.57 -1.09
CA CYS A 264 -2.46 -10.98 -1.37
C CYS A 264 -3.55 -12.08 -1.45
N CYS A 265 -3.39 -13.15 -0.68
CA CYS A 265 -4.26 -14.32 -0.71
C CYS A 265 -5.58 -14.12 0.07
N GLY A 266 -5.79 -12.97 0.71
CA GLY A 266 -6.98 -12.64 1.49
C GLY A 266 -7.01 -13.27 2.89
N ALA A 267 -7.97 -12.85 3.72
CA ALA A 267 -8.06 -13.17 5.15
C ALA A 267 -8.20 -14.65 5.53
N ILE A 268 -8.33 -15.56 4.56
CA ILE A 268 -8.37 -17.01 4.82
C ILE A 268 -7.09 -17.69 4.35
N ASP A 269 -6.63 -17.45 3.12
CA ASP A 269 -5.46 -18.17 2.59
C ASP A 269 -4.12 -17.52 2.94
N THR A 270 -4.06 -16.21 3.20
CA THR A 270 -2.83 -15.56 3.67
C THR A 270 -2.34 -16.14 5.00
N PRO A 271 -3.14 -16.17 6.10
CA PRO A 271 -2.69 -16.79 7.34
C PRO A 271 -2.40 -18.28 7.16
N ARG A 272 -3.20 -19.00 6.36
CA ARG A 272 -2.96 -20.42 6.07
C ARG A 272 -1.59 -20.65 5.42
N LEU A 273 -1.20 -19.84 4.44
CA LEU A 273 0.09 -19.96 3.78
C LEU A 273 1.25 -19.65 4.73
N LEU A 274 1.11 -18.64 5.59
CA LEU A 274 2.10 -18.34 6.65
C LEU A 274 2.25 -19.51 7.62
N LEU A 275 1.14 -20.04 8.13
CA LEU A 275 1.14 -21.18 9.06
C LEU A 275 1.79 -22.43 8.42
N LEU A 276 1.47 -22.75 7.15
CA LEU A 276 2.06 -23.89 6.42
C LEU A 276 3.59 -23.77 6.22
N ASN A 277 4.11 -22.56 6.37
CA ASN A 277 5.52 -22.23 6.21
C ASN A 277 6.19 -21.84 7.53
N GLY A 278 5.58 -22.19 8.67
CA GLY A 278 6.24 -22.07 9.98
C GLY A 278 6.23 -20.66 10.56
N ILE A 279 5.35 -19.78 10.08
CA ILE A 279 5.18 -18.41 10.57
C ILE A 279 3.80 -18.33 11.25
N GLY A 280 3.78 -18.32 12.58
CA GLY A 280 2.55 -18.28 13.36
C GLY A 280 2.69 -18.82 14.78
N PRO A 281 1.60 -19.18 15.48
CA PRO A 281 1.65 -19.57 16.88
C PRO A 281 2.44 -20.87 17.08
N LYS A 282 3.58 -20.78 17.78
CA LYS A 282 4.52 -21.90 17.97
C LYS A 282 3.84 -23.21 18.37
N ALA A 283 2.98 -23.19 19.39
CA ALA A 283 2.34 -24.40 19.91
C ALA A 283 1.41 -25.07 18.90
N GLU A 284 0.74 -24.30 18.04
CA GLU A 284 -0.16 -24.84 17.00
C GLU A 284 0.62 -25.45 15.83
N LEU A 285 1.75 -24.84 15.48
CA LEU A 285 2.65 -25.33 14.45
C LEU A 285 3.35 -26.63 14.88
N GLU A 286 3.88 -26.67 16.10
CA GLU A 286 4.53 -27.87 16.66
C GLU A 286 3.55 -29.05 16.76
N ALA A 287 2.28 -28.79 17.08
CA ALA A 287 1.24 -29.83 17.14
C ALA A 287 0.92 -30.49 15.79
N LEU A 288 1.32 -29.87 14.67
CA LEU A 288 1.13 -30.37 13.30
C LEU A 288 2.47 -30.78 12.64
N ASP A 289 3.52 -30.94 13.43
CA ASP A 289 4.88 -31.25 12.98
C ASP A 289 5.41 -30.24 11.93
N ILE A 290 5.08 -28.95 12.10
CA ILE A 290 5.58 -27.86 11.26
C ILE A 290 6.76 -27.19 11.98
N GLU A 291 7.90 -27.08 11.29
CA GLU A 291 9.06 -26.34 11.79
C GLU A 291 8.70 -24.87 12.02
N VAL A 292 8.92 -24.38 13.24
CA VAL A 292 8.66 -22.99 13.60
C VAL A 292 9.83 -22.13 13.16
N LYS A 293 9.62 -21.33 12.11
CA LYS A 293 10.58 -20.32 11.63
C LYS A 293 10.44 -19.02 12.38
N ARG A 294 9.20 -18.61 12.67
CA ARG A 294 8.88 -17.40 13.44
C ARG A 294 7.61 -17.61 14.25
N ASP A 295 7.73 -17.41 15.56
CA ASP A 295 6.57 -17.39 16.46
C ASP A 295 5.86 -16.03 16.36
N LEU A 296 4.70 -16.03 15.71
CA LEU A 296 3.79 -14.88 15.64
C LEU A 296 2.40 -15.34 16.09
N PRO A 297 2.07 -15.21 17.38
CA PRO A 297 0.84 -15.76 17.94
C PRO A 297 -0.44 -15.13 17.37
N GLY A 298 -0.36 -13.96 16.74
CA GLY A 298 -1.48 -13.29 16.09
C GLY A 298 -1.89 -13.87 14.73
N VAL A 299 -1.02 -14.63 14.05
CA VAL A 299 -1.32 -15.17 12.72
C VAL A 299 -2.46 -16.19 12.80
N GLY A 300 -3.49 -15.98 11.97
CA GLY A 300 -4.71 -16.79 11.95
C GLY A 300 -5.70 -16.48 13.08
N LYS A 301 -5.44 -15.48 13.91
CA LYS A 301 -6.35 -15.02 14.98
C LYS A 301 -7.15 -13.80 14.53
N HIS A 302 -8.04 -13.29 15.38
CA HIS A 302 -8.76 -12.04 15.13
C HIS A 302 -9.52 -11.98 13.80
N LEU A 303 -10.03 -13.13 13.30
CA LEU A 303 -10.87 -13.12 12.10
C LEU A 303 -12.15 -12.36 12.42
N ARG A 304 -12.43 -11.30 11.66
CA ARG A 304 -13.66 -10.51 11.81
C ARG A 304 -14.43 -10.46 10.50
N ASP A 305 -15.74 -10.34 10.60
CA ASP A 305 -16.68 -10.15 9.49
C ASP A 305 -17.88 -9.35 10.01
N HIS A 306 -18.64 -8.74 9.10
CA HIS A 306 -19.97 -8.24 9.44
C HIS A 306 -20.95 -9.42 9.53
N VAL A 307 -21.90 -9.30 10.46
CA VAL A 307 -22.91 -10.34 10.73
C VAL A 307 -24.26 -9.84 10.29
N ALA A 308 -25.00 -10.64 9.52
CA ALA A 308 -26.27 -10.19 8.97
C ALA A 308 -27.42 -11.17 9.22
N GLY A 309 -28.62 -10.61 9.39
CA GLY A 309 -29.90 -11.32 9.24
C GLY A 309 -30.61 -10.88 7.96
N ILE A 310 -30.89 -11.83 7.07
CA ILE A 310 -31.60 -11.57 5.80
C ILE A 310 -33.09 -11.81 5.99
N MET A 311 -33.91 -10.79 5.81
CA MET A 311 -35.37 -10.85 5.93
C MET A 311 -36.01 -10.73 4.54
N CYS A 312 -37.16 -11.37 4.37
CA CYS A 312 -37.88 -11.38 3.11
C CYS A 312 -39.38 -11.51 3.33
N VAL A 313 -40.14 -10.72 2.57
CA VAL A 313 -41.59 -10.80 2.51
C VAL A 313 -42.05 -10.94 1.06
N GLU A 314 -43.16 -11.64 0.88
CA GLU A 314 -43.94 -11.62 -0.34
C GLU A 314 -44.81 -10.36 -0.35
N VAL A 315 -44.80 -9.64 -1.47
CA VAL A 315 -45.58 -8.43 -1.71
C VAL A 315 -46.40 -8.56 -2.98
N ASP A 316 -47.45 -7.77 -3.16
CA ASP A 316 -48.19 -7.79 -4.42
C ASP A 316 -47.33 -7.35 -5.62
N GLY A 317 -47.63 -7.88 -6.81
CA GLY A 317 -46.83 -7.63 -8.02
C GLY A 317 -46.85 -6.20 -8.55
N SER A 318 -47.63 -5.28 -7.95
CA SER A 318 -47.53 -3.86 -8.33
C SER A 318 -46.29 -3.20 -7.73
N PHE A 319 -45.72 -3.79 -6.67
CA PHE A 319 -44.63 -3.22 -5.88
C PHE A 319 -43.32 -3.07 -6.67
N ASN A 320 -42.90 -4.12 -7.39
CA ASN A 320 -41.73 -4.10 -8.27
C ASN A 320 -41.90 -5.08 -9.44
N ASP A 321 -41.04 -4.97 -10.44
CA ASP A 321 -41.17 -5.73 -11.69
C ASP A 321 -40.21 -6.94 -11.76
N ARG A 322 -39.54 -7.30 -10.64
CA ARG A 322 -38.48 -8.33 -10.59
C ARG A 322 -38.99 -9.71 -10.96
N THR A 323 -39.98 -10.22 -10.24
CA THR A 323 -40.52 -11.56 -10.49
C THR A 323 -41.10 -11.68 -11.90
N THR A 324 -41.76 -10.62 -12.41
CA THR A 324 -42.27 -10.57 -13.78
C THR A 324 -41.14 -10.73 -14.81
N PHE A 325 -40.01 -10.05 -14.60
CA PHE A 325 -38.83 -10.20 -15.45
C PHE A 325 -38.17 -11.58 -15.29
N GLU A 326 -37.94 -12.03 -14.06
CA GLU A 326 -37.24 -13.28 -13.73
C GLU A 326 -37.98 -14.52 -14.24
N THR A 327 -39.32 -14.48 -14.35
CA THR A 327 -40.16 -15.64 -14.69
C THR A 327 -40.64 -15.69 -16.14
N ASP A 328 -40.39 -14.65 -16.95
CA ASP A 328 -40.71 -14.65 -18.39
C ASP A 328 -39.46 -14.93 -19.23
N PRO A 329 -39.33 -16.14 -19.82
CA PRO A 329 -38.15 -16.49 -20.62
C PRO A 329 -37.92 -15.57 -21.81
N ASN A 330 -38.98 -15.03 -22.43
CA ASN A 330 -38.83 -14.13 -23.57
C ASN A 330 -38.21 -12.80 -23.14
N SER A 331 -38.64 -12.26 -21.99
CA SER A 331 -38.08 -11.04 -21.41
C SER A 331 -36.60 -11.20 -21.06
N VAL A 332 -36.20 -12.34 -20.49
CA VAL A 332 -34.78 -12.64 -20.18
C VAL A 332 -33.95 -12.79 -21.45
N GLU A 333 -34.47 -13.49 -22.47
CA GLU A 333 -33.79 -13.68 -23.76
C GLU A 333 -33.61 -12.34 -24.50
N GLU A 334 -34.65 -11.51 -24.56
CA GLU A 334 -34.56 -10.16 -25.14
C GLU A 334 -33.55 -9.29 -24.40
N ALA A 335 -33.58 -9.31 -23.06
CA ALA A 335 -32.65 -8.53 -22.26
C ALA A 335 -31.19 -8.99 -22.45
N GLN A 336 -30.95 -10.29 -22.61
CA GLN A 336 -29.63 -10.82 -22.95
C GLN A 336 -29.20 -10.37 -24.36
N ALA A 337 -30.09 -10.43 -25.35
CA ALA A 337 -29.79 -10.00 -26.71
C ALA A 337 -29.47 -8.48 -26.81
N LEU A 338 -30.19 -7.65 -26.04
CA LEU A 338 -29.90 -6.22 -25.94
C LEU A 338 -28.55 -5.96 -25.23
N TRP A 339 -28.29 -6.68 -24.14
CA TRP A 339 -27.02 -6.58 -23.43
C TRP A 339 -25.84 -6.94 -24.34
N ASP A 340 -25.94 -8.06 -25.06
CA ASP A 340 -24.87 -8.52 -25.96
C ASP A 340 -24.67 -7.58 -27.17
N ARG A 341 -25.73 -6.89 -27.62
CA ARG A 341 -25.66 -5.96 -28.75
C ARG A 341 -25.00 -4.64 -28.37
N ASP A 342 -25.46 -4.00 -27.30
CA ASP A 342 -25.09 -2.62 -26.97
C ASP A 342 -25.09 -2.31 -25.46
N HIS A 343 -25.09 -3.33 -24.60
CA HIS A 343 -25.09 -3.21 -23.13
C HIS A 343 -26.31 -2.45 -22.57
N THR A 344 -27.46 -2.58 -23.25
CA THR A 344 -28.74 -2.00 -22.82
C THR A 344 -29.77 -3.06 -22.41
N GLY A 345 -31.00 -2.64 -22.13
CA GLY A 345 -32.11 -3.54 -21.78
C GLY A 345 -32.22 -3.85 -20.30
N ALA A 346 -33.12 -4.76 -19.92
CA ALA A 346 -33.47 -5.00 -18.52
C ALA A 346 -32.29 -5.48 -17.66
N LEU A 347 -31.27 -6.10 -18.25
CA LEU A 347 -30.05 -6.52 -17.54
C LEU A 347 -29.17 -5.36 -17.06
N SER A 348 -29.35 -4.13 -17.55
CA SER A 348 -28.69 -2.93 -17.00
C SER A 348 -29.49 -2.27 -15.87
N LEU A 349 -30.75 -2.70 -15.64
CA LEU A 349 -31.67 -2.11 -14.67
C LEU A 349 -32.01 -3.06 -13.51
N GLN A 350 -32.40 -4.30 -13.81
CA GLN A 350 -32.85 -5.24 -12.79
C GLN A 350 -31.71 -5.54 -11.83
N HIS A 351 -32.00 -5.57 -10.53
CA HIS A 351 -31.02 -5.69 -9.46
C HIS A 351 -29.91 -4.64 -9.43
N SER A 352 -29.91 -3.60 -10.26
CA SER A 352 -28.82 -2.62 -10.32
C SER A 352 -28.86 -1.68 -9.11
N SER A 353 -30.03 -1.41 -8.55
CA SER A 353 -30.26 -0.35 -7.56
C SER A 353 -30.27 -0.87 -6.12
N LEU A 354 -29.10 -1.29 -5.61
CA LEU A 354 -28.93 -1.52 -4.17
C LEU A 354 -28.88 -0.18 -3.43
N TRP A 355 -29.58 -0.14 -2.30
CA TRP A 355 -29.69 1.04 -1.45
C TRP A 355 -29.93 0.58 -0.02
N GLY A 356 -29.67 1.46 0.93
CA GLY A 356 -29.69 1.08 2.33
C GLY A 356 -29.46 2.27 3.23
N GLY A 357 -28.92 2.03 4.42
CA GLY A 357 -28.43 3.10 5.28
C GLY A 357 -27.64 2.60 6.46
N PHE A 358 -26.68 3.41 6.90
CA PHE A 358 -25.89 3.18 8.10
C PHE A 358 -26.47 4.00 9.24
N LEU A 359 -26.84 3.32 10.33
CA LEU A 359 -27.68 3.91 11.37
C LEU A 359 -27.14 3.59 12.76
N LYS A 360 -27.55 4.42 13.74
CA LYS A 360 -27.28 4.19 15.16
C LYS A 360 -28.50 3.57 15.84
N VAL A 361 -28.23 2.64 16.74
CA VAL A 361 -29.18 2.15 17.74
C VAL A 361 -29.33 3.23 18.84
N PRO A 362 -30.54 3.79 19.07
CA PRO A 362 -30.77 4.75 20.14
C PRO A 362 -30.49 4.15 21.52
N ASP A 363 -30.00 4.98 22.44
CA ASP A 363 -29.75 4.61 23.83
C ASP A 363 -28.82 3.40 24.04
N LEU A 364 -28.07 2.97 23.02
CA LEU A 364 -27.16 1.82 23.10
C LEU A 364 -26.17 1.95 24.27
N ALA A 365 -25.68 3.17 24.52
CA ALA A 365 -24.75 3.47 25.62
C ALA A 365 -25.33 3.22 27.04
N ASN A 366 -26.66 3.09 27.16
CA ASN A 366 -27.33 2.79 28.42
C ASN A 366 -27.45 1.28 28.70
N SER A 367 -27.13 0.42 27.73
CA SER A 367 -27.16 -1.03 27.90
C SER A 367 -25.97 -1.52 28.73
N SER A 368 -26.18 -2.61 29.48
CA SER A 368 -25.10 -3.29 30.21
C SER A 368 -24.02 -3.81 29.26
N GLU A 369 -24.43 -4.37 28.14
CA GLU A 369 -23.57 -4.99 27.14
C GLU A 369 -22.61 -3.97 26.52
N PHE A 370 -23.05 -2.72 26.34
CA PHE A 370 -22.18 -1.61 25.93
C PHE A 370 -21.25 -1.16 27.06
N GLN A 371 -21.76 -1.03 28.28
CA GLN A 371 -20.98 -0.59 29.44
C GLN A 371 -19.87 -1.57 29.83
N ASP A 372 -20.01 -2.83 29.46
CA ASP A 372 -19.03 -3.90 29.67
C ASP A 372 -17.90 -3.91 28.61
N LEU A 373 -18.02 -3.15 27.51
CA LEU A 373 -16.97 -3.03 26.50
C LEU A 373 -15.73 -2.32 27.04
N ALA A 374 -14.58 -2.48 26.37
CA ALA A 374 -13.39 -1.72 26.72
C ALA A 374 -13.66 -0.20 26.54
N PRO A 375 -13.09 0.67 27.39
CA PRO A 375 -13.34 2.11 27.31
C PRO A 375 -13.07 2.74 25.93
N ALA A 376 -12.05 2.24 25.22
CA ALA A 376 -11.72 2.72 23.88
C ALA A 376 -12.81 2.35 22.85
N ASP A 377 -13.45 1.19 22.98
CA ASP A 377 -14.54 0.77 22.11
C ASP A 377 -15.82 1.55 22.42
N GLN A 378 -16.10 1.80 23.71
CA GLN A 378 -17.20 2.67 24.12
C GLN A 378 -17.04 4.08 23.52
N GLU A 379 -15.86 4.67 23.64
CA GLU A 379 -15.56 5.98 23.06
C GLU A 379 -15.82 5.97 21.54
N PHE A 380 -15.20 5.03 20.82
CA PHE A 380 -15.32 4.93 19.37
C PHE A 380 -16.78 4.76 18.91
N LEU A 381 -17.53 3.84 19.50
CA LEU A 381 -18.91 3.56 19.14
C LEU A 381 -19.87 4.73 19.41
N THR A 382 -19.56 5.59 20.39
CA THR A 382 -20.37 6.80 20.65
C THR A 382 -20.15 7.94 19.65
N ARG A 383 -19.09 7.89 18.83
CA ARG A 383 -18.81 8.95 17.85
C ARG A 383 -19.94 9.08 16.83
N SER A 384 -20.21 10.30 16.39
CA SER A 384 -21.43 10.61 15.62
C SER A 384 -21.46 9.91 14.25
N LYS A 385 -20.29 9.67 13.64
CA LYS A 385 -20.15 9.07 12.31
C LYS A 385 -19.92 7.56 12.32
N VAL A 386 -19.89 6.94 13.50
CA VAL A 386 -19.70 5.49 13.63
C VAL A 386 -21.08 4.82 13.69
N PRO A 387 -21.49 4.04 12.67
CA PRO A 387 -22.77 3.36 12.69
C PRO A 387 -22.75 2.13 13.60
N HIS A 388 -23.93 1.73 14.08
CA HIS A 388 -24.09 0.48 14.83
C HIS A 388 -24.60 -0.66 13.94
N PHE A 389 -25.34 -0.32 12.87
CA PHE A 389 -25.79 -1.31 11.90
C PHE A 389 -25.98 -0.68 10.51
N GLU A 390 -25.92 -1.52 9.49
CA GLU A 390 -26.38 -1.24 8.13
C GLU A 390 -27.73 -1.94 7.93
N PHE A 391 -28.66 -1.28 7.24
CA PHE A 391 -29.70 -2.02 6.53
C PHE A 391 -29.45 -1.92 5.02
N LEU A 392 -29.57 -3.04 4.31
CA LEU A 392 -29.44 -3.13 2.85
C LEU A 392 -30.76 -3.62 2.28
N ASN A 393 -31.35 -2.90 1.34
CA ASN A 393 -32.61 -3.26 0.71
C ASN A 393 -32.41 -3.66 -0.76
N ASN A 394 -33.47 -4.14 -1.41
CA ASN A 394 -33.44 -4.59 -2.80
C ASN A 394 -32.54 -5.82 -3.04
N ALA A 395 -32.39 -6.70 -2.05
CA ALA A 395 -31.65 -7.96 -2.15
C ALA A 395 -32.41 -9.04 -2.97
N LEU A 396 -31.78 -10.19 -3.20
CA LEU A 396 -32.37 -11.35 -3.89
C LEU A 396 -33.49 -12.04 -3.10
N LEU A 397 -34.30 -12.87 -3.77
CA LEU A 397 -35.32 -13.69 -3.11
C LEU A 397 -34.70 -14.63 -2.06
N TRP A 398 -35.23 -14.60 -0.84
CA TRP A 398 -34.70 -15.38 0.29
C TRP A 398 -35.82 -16.03 1.13
N PRO A 399 -35.66 -17.29 1.61
CA PRO A 399 -34.55 -18.20 1.32
C PRO A 399 -34.57 -18.71 -0.13
N PRO A 400 -33.44 -19.23 -0.65
CA PRO A 400 -33.37 -19.79 -1.99
C PRO A 400 -34.44 -20.86 -2.24
N GLY A 401 -35.09 -20.82 -3.41
CA GLY A 401 -36.15 -21.77 -3.80
C GLY A 401 -37.56 -21.44 -3.28
N SER A 402 -37.73 -20.32 -2.56
CA SER A 402 -39.04 -19.82 -2.13
C SER A 402 -40.03 -19.70 -3.29
N GLN A 403 -41.27 -20.14 -3.06
CA GLN A 403 -42.35 -20.07 -4.05
C GLN A 403 -43.29 -18.90 -3.72
N LEU A 404 -43.51 -18.03 -4.70
CA LEU A 404 -44.40 -16.88 -4.59
C LEU A 404 -45.79 -17.22 -5.13
N THR A 405 -46.83 -16.54 -4.62
CA THR A 405 -48.16 -16.63 -5.23
C THR A 405 -48.11 -16.04 -6.64
N PRO A 406 -48.75 -16.67 -7.66
CA PRO A 406 -48.74 -16.14 -9.01
C PRO A 406 -49.21 -14.67 -9.08
N GLY A 407 -48.39 -13.82 -9.71
CA GLY A 407 -48.64 -12.38 -9.81
C GLY A 407 -48.17 -11.56 -8.61
N ASN A 408 -47.63 -12.19 -7.56
CA ASN A 408 -46.90 -11.49 -6.50
C ASN A 408 -45.40 -11.40 -6.82
N THR A 409 -44.70 -10.57 -6.07
CA THR A 409 -43.24 -10.45 -6.09
C THR A 409 -42.69 -10.48 -4.66
N TYR A 410 -41.43 -10.13 -4.47
CA TYR A 410 -40.76 -10.16 -3.16
C TYR A 410 -40.08 -8.84 -2.83
N LEU A 411 -39.88 -8.62 -1.54
CA LEU A 411 -39.03 -7.58 -0.97
C LEU A 411 -38.09 -8.24 0.03
N SER A 412 -36.79 -8.21 -0.26
CA SER A 412 -35.74 -8.72 0.62
C SER A 412 -34.84 -7.58 1.10
N PHE A 413 -34.53 -7.60 2.38
CA PHE A 413 -33.67 -6.64 3.03
C PHE A 413 -32.84 -7.32 4.12
N THR A 414 -31.69 -6.74 4.41
CA THR A 414 -30.69 -7.29 5.32
C THR A 414 -30.46 -6.29 6.44
N ALA A 415 -30.35 -6.77 7.67
CA ALA A 415 -29.81 -6.00 8.79
C ALA A 415 -28.42 -6.56 9.10
N ALA A 416 -27.38 -5.76 8.92
CA ALA A 416 -25.99 -6.15 9.17
C ALA A 416 -25.42 -5.37 10.37
N LEU A 417 -24.93 -6.10 11.35
CA LEU A 417 -24.22 -5.56 12.50
C LEU A 417 -22.88 -4.98 12.06
N MET A 418 -22.64 -3.75 12.48
CA MET A 418 -21.39 -3.03 12.33
C MET A 418 -20.60 -3.07 13.65
N ASN A 419 -19.27 -3.04 13.58
CA ASN A 419 -18.38 -3.05 14.76
C ASN A 419 -18.59 -4.27 15.71
N ALA A 420 -18.62 -5.47 15.14
CA ALA A 420 -18.70 -6.72 15.90
C ALA A 420 -17.53 -6.89 16.87
N GLN A 421 -17.82 -7.44 18.05
CA GLN A 421 -16.84 -7.74 19.09
C GLN A 421 -16.45 -9.23 19.10
N SER A 422 -17.24 -10.08 18.45
CA SER A 422 -16.90 -11.49 18.22
C SER A 422 -15.69 -11.60 17.30
N GLU A 423 -14.76 -12.49 17.66
CA GLU A 423 -13.58 -12.80 16.84
C GLU A 423 -13.47 -14.30 16.59
N GLY A 424 -13.20 -14.64 15.33
CA GLY A 424 -12.95 -15.97 14.85
C GLY A 424 -11.46 -16.29 14.70
N SER A 425 -11.18 -17.38 13.99
CA SER A 425 -9.81 -17.78 13.63
C SER A 425 -9.76 -18.63 12.35
N VAL A 426 -8.60 -18.62 11.72
CA VAL A 426 -8.21 -19.51 10.63
C VAL A 426 -6.98 -20.30 11.08
N THR A 427 -7.13 -21.61 11.25
CA THR A 427 -6.02 -22.51 11.68
C THR A 427 -5.86 -23.66 10.70
N LEU A 428 -4.75 -24.40 10.82
CA LEU A 428 -4.48 -25.52 9.94
C LEU A 428 -5.20 -26.79 10.42
N ARG A 429 -5.76 -27.53 9.46
CA ARG A 429 -6.27 -28.89 9.71
C ARG A 429 -5.13 -29.91 9.75
N SER A 430 -4.11 -29.71 8.93
CA SER A 430 -2.94 -30.56 8.78
C SER A 430 -1.77 -29.75 8.18
N ASN A 431 -0.61 -30.37 8.03
CA ASN A 431 0.54 -29.79 7.31
C ASN A 431 0.48 -30.00 5.77
N ASN A 432 -0.61 -30.58 5.24
CA ASN A 432 -0.81 -30.78 3.82
C ASN A 432 -1.34 -29.50 3.15
N PRO A 433 -0.61 -28.89 2.18
CA PRO A 433 -1.04 -27.67 1.52
C PRO A 433 -2.27 -27.84 0.61
N ALA A 434 -2.77 -29.06 0.39
CA ALA A 434 -4.04 -29.29 -0.31
C ALA A 434 -5.27 -29.24 0.61
N ASP A 435 -5.09 -29.36 1.93
CA ASP A 435 -6.20 -29.42 2.87
C ASP A 435 -6.73 -28.01 3.16
N LYS A 436 -8.07 -27.85 3.17
CA LYS A 436 -8.72 -26.60 3.57
C LYS A 436 -8.46 -26.30 5.06
N PRO A 437 -8.29 -25.01 5.43
CA PRO A 437 -8.07 -24.64 6.82
C PRO A 437 -9.33 -24.90 7.65
N LEU A 438 -9.16 -24.92 8.97
CA LEU A 438 -10.25 -24.83 9.94
C LEU A 438 -10.66 -23.36 10.02
N LEU A 439 -11.92 -23.07 9.64
CA LEU A 439 -12.49 -21.73 9.67
C LEU A 439 -13.50 -21.64 10.82
N ARG A 440 -13.24 -20.81 11.82
CA ARG A 440 -14.20 -20.51 12.89
C ARG A 440 -14.56 -19.03 12.81
N LEU A 441 -15.82 -18.72 12.59
CA LEU A 441 -16.29 -17.34 12.49
C LEU A 441 -16.64 -16.77 13.87
N ASN A 442 -17.16 -17.61 14.77
CA ASN A 442 -17.63 -17.26 16.11
C ASN A 442 -18.68 -16.14 16.12
N LEU A 443 -19.50 -16.04 15.07
CA LEU A 443 -20.48 -14.95 14.94
C LEU A 443 -21.46 -14.96 16.13
N LEU A 444 -21.77 -13.79 16.69
CA LEU A 444 -22.67 -13.63 17.84
C LEU A 444 -22.21 -14.35 19.12
N SER A 445 -20.91 -14.58 19.27
CA SER A 445 -20.35 -15.15 20.51
C SER A 445 -20.23 -14.10 21.63
N HIS A 446 -20.16 -12.81 21.28
CA HIS A 446 -20.11 -11.71 22.24
C HIS A 446 -21.53 -11.14 22.55
N PRO A 447 -21.88 -10.86 23.83
CA PRO A 447 -23.21 -10.36 24.20
C PRO A 447 -23.62 -9.04 23.53
N TYR A 448 -22.69 -8.10 23.37
CA TYR A 448 -22.92 -6.86 22.61
C TYR A 448 -23.41 -7.14 21.19
N ASP A 449 -22.88 -8.17 20.53
CA ASP A 449 -23.25 -8.46 19.15
C ASP A 449 -24.68 -8.97 19.05
N VAL A 450 -25.11 -9.78 20.03
CA VAL A 450 -26.49 -10.27 20.14
C VAL A 450 -27.46 -9.11 20.34
N LEU A 451 -27.12 -8.15 21.20
CA LEU A 451 -27.93 -6.94 21.42
C LEU A 451 -28.06 -6.13 20.13
N VAL A 452 -26.94 -5.81 19.47
CA VAL A 452 -26.96 -4.93 18.30
C VAL A 452 -27.65 -5.59 17.11
N ILE A 453 -27.43 -6.89 16.84
CA ILE A 453 -28.12 -7.55 15.72
C ILE A 453 -29.62 -7.64 15.97
N ARG A 454 -30.05 -7.84 17.23
CA ARG A 454 -31.46 -7.83 17.62
C ARG A 454 -32.10 -6.48 17.32
N GLU A 455 -31.46 -5.39 17.74
CA GLU A 455 -31.96 -4.04 17.47
C GLU A 455 -31.93 -3.71 15.98
N ALA A 456 -30.89 -4.13 15.26
CA ALA A 456 -30.80 -3.95 13.81
C ALA A 456 -31.97 -4.63 13.09
N ILE A 457 -32.23 -5.91 13.38
CA ILE A 457 -33.37 -6.66 12.81
C ILE A 457 -34.69 -5.97 13.15
N ARG A 458 -34.91 -5.62 14.42
CA ARG A 458 -36.15 -4.96 14.86
C ARG A 458 -36.37 -3.63 14.14
N ARG A 459 -35.34 -2.79 14.07
CA ARG A 459 -35.42 -1.47 13.46
C ARG A 459 -35.65 -1.58 11.96
N SER A 460 -34.86 -2.40 11.26
CA SER A 460 -35.06 -2.62 9.83
C SER A 460 -36.45 -3.18 9.51
N TRP A 461 -36.96 -4.13 10.32
CA TRP A 461 -38.32 -4.63 10.15
C TRP A 461 -39.37 -3.54 10.33
N ASN A 462 -39.29 -2.73 11.39
CA ASN A 462 -40.23 -1.64 11.62
C ASN A 462 -40.15 -0.56 10.52
N MET A 463 -38.93 -0.18 10.12
CA MET A 463 -38.69 0.86 9.12
C MET A 463 -39.20 0.48 7.73
N ILE A 464 -39.13 -0.81 7.37
CA ILE A 464 -39.43 -1.28 6.02
C ILE A 464 -40.80 -1.95 5.97
N ILE A 465 -41.10 -2.89 6.86
CA ILE A 465 -42.31 -3.73 6.79
C ILE A 465 -43.50 -3.09 7.49
N GLU A 466 -43.30 -2.48 8.66
CA GLU A 466 -44.39 -1.82 9.41
C GLU A 466 -44.60 -0.36 8.98
N ASN A 467 -43.83 0.13 8.00
CA ASN A 467 -44.02 1.46 7.42
C ASN A 467 -45.43 1.57 6.81
N PRO A 468 -46.20 2.65 7.07
CA PRO A 468 -47.58 2.81 6.60
C PRO A 468 -47.77 2.68 5.08
N ASP A 469 -46.76 3.07 4.31
CA ASP A 469 -46.81 3.02 2.84
C ASP A 469 -46.43 1.62 2.32
N MET A 470 -45.64 0.84 3.08
CA MET A 470 -45.16 -0.48 2.68
C MET A 470 -46.07 -1.61 3.15
N ARG A 471 -46.57 -1.52 4.39
CA ARG A 471 -47.37 -2.54 5.05
C ARG A 471 -48.58 -3.03 4.23
N PRO A 472 -49.31 -2.15 3.50
CA PRO A 472 -50.44 -2.57 2.65
C PRO A 472 -50.05 -3.50 1.50
N HIS A 473 -48.79 -3.51 1.07
CA HIS A 473 -48.30 -4.36 -0.01
C HIS A 473 -47.88 -5.76 0.46
N VAL A 474 -47.56 -5.91 1.75
CA VAL A 474 -47.09 -7.17 2.33
C VAL A 474 -48.22 -8.20 2.35
N ARG A 475 -47.93 -9.41 1.88
CA ARG A 475 -48.87 -10.55 1.83
C ARG A 475 -48.48 -11.65 2.81
N LYS A 476 -47.19 -11.95 2.91
CA LYS A 476 -46.68 -13.05 3.72
C LYS A 476 -45.21 -12.83 4.07
N THR A 477 -44.83 -13.21 5.29
CA THR A 477 -43.41 -13.33 5.66
C THR A 477 -42.82 -14.61 5.08
N LEU A 478 -41.73 -14.49 4.32
CA LEU A 478 -40.97 -15.62 3.78
C LEU A 478 -39.78 -15.96 4.69
N SER A 479 -39.06 -14.94 5.17
CA SER A 479 -37.98 -15.04 6.15
C SER A 479 -38.06 -13.87 7.12
N GLY A 480 -38.07 -14.13 8.42
CA GLY A 480 -38.12 -13.10 9.45
C GLY A 480 -38.49 -13.67 10.82
N PRO A 481 -38.33 -12.88 11.89
CA PRO A 481 -38.72 -13.31 13.22
C PRO A 481 -40.25 -13.46 13.31
N VAL A 482 -40.72 -14.42 14.11
CA VAL A 482 -42.16 -14.70 14.25
C VAL A 482 -42.92 -13.58 14.96
N SER A 483 -42.22 -12.79 15.79
CA SER A 483 -42.67 -11.53 16.36
C SER A 483 -41.47 -10.63 16.63
N LEU A 484 -41.70 -9.36 17.00
CA LEU A 484 -40.62 -8.43 17.33
C LEU A 484 -40.18 -8.47 18.81
N SER A 485 -40.57 -9.51 19.54
CA SER A 485 -40.05 -9.77 20.89
C SER A 485 -38.57 -10.12 20.84
N ASP A 486 -37.82 -9.76 21.90
CA ASP A 486 -36.39 -10.09 22.02
C ASP A 486 -36.12 -11.57 21.79
N ALA A 487 -36.89 -12.45 22.44
CA ALA A 487 -36.72 -13.89 22.35
C ALA A 487 -36.92 -14.43 20.93
N ASP A 488 -37.90 -13.92 20.20
CA ASP A 488 -38.18 -14.37 18.83
C ASP A 488 -37.15 -13.84 17.82
N ILE A 489 -36.67 -12.62 18.01
CA ILE A 489 -35.59 -12.06 17.19
C ILE A 489 -34.27 -12.78 17.46
N ASP A 490 -33.93 -13.07 18.72
CA ASP A 490 -32.74 -13.84 19.06
C ASP A 490 -32.80 -15.26 18.50
N ALA A 491 -33.95 -15.93 18.62
CA ALA A 491 -34.16 -17.24 18.04
C ALA A 491 -33.97 -17.22 16.51
N TYR A 492 -34.48 -16.17 15.85
CA TYR A 492 -34.29 -15.95 14.42
C TYR A 492 -32.82 -15.69 14.07
N ALA A 493 -32.15 -14.76 14.76
CA ALA A 493 -30.73 -14.46 14.53
C ALA A 493 -29.87 -15.70 14.73
N LYS A 494 -30.14 -16.49 15.77
CA LYS A 494 -29.43 -17.75 16.01
C LYS A 494 -29.60 -18.76 14.87
N ALA A 495 -30.80 -18.86 14.32
CA ALA A 495 -31.15 -19.78 13.25
C ALA A 495 -30.70 -19.32 11.85
N GLU A 496 -30.59 -18.01 11.61
CA GLU A 496 -30.44 -17.46 10.25
C GLU A 496 -29.25 -16.53 10.06
N ALA A 497 -28.60 -16.01 11.12
CA ALA A 497 -27.48 -15.09 10.96
C ALA A 497 -26.36 -15.70 10.12
N CYS A 498 -25.75 -14.90 9.26
CA CYS A 498 -24.70 -15.32 8.34
C CYS A 498 -23.60 -14.25 8.24
N PRO A 499 -22.39 -14.59 7.78
CA PRO A 499 -21.42 -13.59 7.34
C PRO A 499 -21.95 -12.87 6.08
N ILE A 500 -21.38 -11.70 5.77
CA ILE A 500 -21.56 -11.05 4.47
C ILE A 500 -20.26 -10.98 3.66
N TRP A 501 -19.36 -11.92 3.95
CA TRP A 501 -18.13 -12.19 3.22
C TRP A 501 -17.06 -11.08 3.32
N HIS A 502 -17.01 -10.38 4.45
CA HIS A 502 -16.06 -9.30 4.73
C HIS A 502 -14.89 -9.71 5.63
N ALA A 503 -14.53 -11.00 5.70
CA ALA A 503 -13.38 -11.53 6.42
C ALA A 503 -12.14 -10.63 6.35
N ASN A 504 -11.62 -10.26 7.52
CA ASN A 504 -10.43 -9.43 7.69
C ASN A 504 -9.69 -9.76 9.02
N GLY A 505 -8.49 -9.19 9.20
CA GLY A 505 -7.78 -9.15 10.50
C GLY A 505 -6.90 -10.35 10.85
N THR A 506 -6.83 -11.38 10.00
CA THR A 506 -6.11 -12.64 10.32
C THR A 506 -4.58 -12.58 10.27
N VAL A 507 -4.01 -11.49 9.79
CA VAL A 507 -2.57 -11.19 9.86
C VAL A 507 -2.44 -9.70 10.24
N ARG A 508 -3.07 -9.36 11.37
CA ARG A 508 -3.36 -7.99 11.78
C ARG A 508 -2.14 -7.05 11.77
N MET A 509 -2.31 -5.88 11.17
CA MET A 509 -1.38 -4.76 11.26
C MET A 509 -1.39 -4.13 12.65
N GLY A 510 -0.23 -3.72 13.13
CA GLY A 510 -0.08 -3.00 14.39
C GLY A 510 1.21 -3.36 15.12
N LYS A 511 1.41 -2.82 16.31
CA LYS A 511 2.62 -3.08 17.10
C LYS A 511 2.73 -4.57 17.44
N GLU A 512 3.91 -5.14 17.22
CA GLU A 512 4.19 -6.55 17.53
C GLU A 512 3.90 -6.90 19.00
N ALA A 513 4.24 -5.98 19.92
CA ALA A 513 3.99 -6.13 21.35
C ALA A 513 2.49 -6.28 21.71
N ASP A 514 1.60 -5.76 20.86
CA ASP A 514 0.15 -5.82 21.03
C ASP A 514 -0.48 -6.96 20.21
N GLY A 515 0.34 -7.89 19.69
CA GLY A 515 -0.09 -9.02 18.87
C GLY A 515 -0.23 -8.71 17.38
N GLY A 516 0.33 -7.59 16.90
CA GLY A 516 0.48 -7.33 15.47
C GLY A 516 1.35 -8.38 14.77
N SER A 517 0.97 -8.78 13.56
CA SER A 517 1.73 -9.73 12.73
C SER A 517 2.54 -9.02 11.64
N VAL A 518 2.13 -7.81 11.25
CA VAL A 518 2.82 -6.95 10.28
C VAL A 518 2.89 -5.51 10.78
N ASP A 519 3.89 -4.77 10.32
CA ASP A 519 3.99 -3.32 10.54
C ASP A 519 3.01 -2.52 9.64
N SER A 520 2.99 -1.19 9.79
CA SER A 520 2.09 -0.30 9.02
C SER A 520 2.36 -0.29 7.50
N SER A 521 3.47 -0.89 7.06
CA SER A 521 3.85 -1.07 5.66
C SER A 521 3.55 -2.50 5.15
N GLY A 522 3.00 -3.36 6.00
CA GLY A 522 2.65 -4.74 5.71
C GLY A 522 3.81 -5.73 5.84
N LYS A 523 5.00 -5.32 6.31
CA LYS A 523 6.16 -6.21 6.44
C LYS A 523 5.95 -7.17 7.60
N VAL A 524 6.23 -8.45 7.39
CA VAL A 524 6.02 -9.49 8.40
C VAL A 524 7.11 -9.43 9.47
N TYR A 525 6.71 -9.33 10.74
CA TYR A 525 7.68 -9.18 11.83
C TYR A 525 8.65 -10.37 11.94
N GLY A 526 9.94 -10.08 11.91
CA GLY A 526 11.01 -11.07 12.04
C GLY A 526 11.19 -11.99 10.82
N VAL A 527 10.58 -11.67 9.67
CA VAL A 527 10.75 -12.39 8.41
C VAL A 527 11.12 -11.40 7.30
N GLN A 528 12.29 -11.55 6.72
CA GLN A 528 12.79 -10.65 5.66
C GLN A 528 12.23 -11.06 4.29
N GLY A 529 12.13 -10.10 3.35
CA GLY A 529 11.65 -10.37 2.00
C GLY A 529 10.18 -10.79 1.91
N LEU A 530 9.37 -10.54 2.95
CA LEU A 530 7.96 -10.94 3.02
C LEU A 530 7.05 -9.81 3.48
N ARG A 531 6.01 -9.55 2.68
CA ARG A 531 4.98 -8.55 2.95
C ARG A 531 3.58 -9.14 2.80
N VAL A 532 2.58 -8.56 3.45
CA VAL A 532 1.16 -8.90 3.27
C VAL A 532 0.39 -7.66 2.87
N ALA A 533 -0.42 -7.77 1.81
CA ALA A 533 -1.17 -6.66 1.24
C ALA A 533 -2.59 -7.07 0.83
N ASP A 534 -3.41 -7.46 1.80
CA ASP A 534 -4.83 -7.76 1.64
C ASP A 534 -5.61 -7.54 2.94
N LEU A 535 -6.92 -7.80 2.94
CA LEU A 535 -7.78 -7.57 4.11
C LEU A 535 -7.37 -8.32 5.39
N SER A 536 -6.50 -9.33 5.31
CA SER A 536 -5.94 -9.96 6.52
C SER A 536 -5.21 -8.97 7.43
N VAL A 537 -4.68 -7.87 6.90
CA VAL A 537 -3.92 -6.89 7.69
C VAL A 537 -4.79 -5.88 8.43
N CYS A 538 -6.08 -5.78 8.14
CA CYS A 538 -6.94 -4.77 8.75
C CYS A 538 -6.92 -4.85 10.30
N PRO A 539 -6.60 -3.78 11.04
CA PRO A 539 -6.64 -3.74 12.49
C PRO A 539 -8.07 -3.68 13.05
N LEU A 540 -9.03 -3.26 12.22
CA LEU A 540 -10.46 -3.21 12.50
C LEU A 540 -11.25 -3.49 11.22
N THR A 541 -12.52 -3.85 11.37
CA THR A 541 -13.45 -3.94 10.24
C THR A 541 -14.06 -2.57 9.99
N THR A 542 -13.79 -2.00 8.82
CA THR A 542 -14.34 -0.70 8.43
C THR A 542 -15.85 -0.81 8.17
N ASN A 543 -16.60 0.26 8.44
CA ASN A 543 -18.06 0.29 8.36
C ASN A 543 -18.55 0.47 6.91
N ASN A 544 -18.27 -0.53 6.07
CA ASN A 544 -18.57 -0.54 4.64
C ASN A 544 -18.59 -1.97 4.05
N HIS A 545 -18.86 -2.04 2.74
CA HIS A 545 -18.59 -3.22 1.93
C HIS A 545 -17.11 -3.21 1.54
N THR A 546 -16.37 -4.25 1.91
CA THR A 546 -14.90 -4.19 2.04
C THR A 546 -14.12 -4.26 0.71
N GLN A 547 -14.79 -4.23 -0.45
CA GLN A 547 -14.11 -4.18 -1.75
C GLN A 547 -13.23 -2.93 -1.86
N ALA A 548 -13.72 -1.76 -1.46
CA ALA A 548 -12.94 -0.53 -1.51
C ALA A 548 -11.76 -0.59 -0.53
N THR A 549 -11.97 -1.12 0.69
CA THR A 549 -10.91 -1.32 1.69
C THR A 549 -9.81 -2.25 1.17
N ALA A 550 -10.15 -3.30 0.40
CA ALA A 550 -9.16 -4.18 -0.21
C ALA A 550 -8.28 -3.44 -1.24
N TYR A 551 -8.87 -2.58 -2.08
CA TYR A 551 -8.10 -1.73 -2.98
C TYR A 551 -7.23 -0.74 -2.20
N LEU A 552 -7.76 -0.12 -1.15
CA LEU A 552 -7.03 0.82 -0.31
C LEU A 552 -5.76 0.18 0.27
N VAL A 553 -5.88 -1.02 0.86
CA VAL A 553 -4.72 -1.72 1.43
C VAL A 553 -3.66 -1.97 0.36
N GLY A 554 -4.07 -2.47 -0.82
CA GLY A 554 -3.15 -2.67 -1.95
C GLY A 554 -2.48 -1.37 -2.41
N GLN A 555 -3.25 -0.28 -2.50
CA GLN A 555 -2.77 1.04 -2.93
C GLN A 555 -1.79 1.65 -1.93
N LYS A 556 -2.11 1.63 -0.64
CA LYS A 556 -1.25 2.16 0.42
C LYS A 556 0.09 1.45 0.50
N ILE A 557 0.06 0.12 0.39
CA ILE A 557 1.29 -0.67 0.39
C ILE A 557 2.08 -0.40 -0.89
N ALA A 558 1.42 -0.26 -2.05
CA ALA A 558 2.10 0.12 -3.29
C ALA A 558 2.76 1.50 -3.20
N GLU A 559 2.13 2.49 -2.55
CA GLU A 559 2.69 3.83 -2.33
C GLU A 559 3.98 3.73 -1.49
N LYS A 560 3.92 3.08 -0.32
CA LYS A 560 5.10 2.89 0.54
C LYS A 560 6.21 2.07 -0.14
N MET A 561 5.85 1.13 -1.01
CA MET A 561 6.82 0.36 -1.80
C MET A 561 7.44 1.17 -2.94
N ALA A 562 6.65 2.02 -3.62
CA ALA A 562 7.17 2.89 -4.68
C ALA A 562 8.20 3.86 -4.08
N GLU A 563 7.91 4.44 -2.92
CA GLU A 563 8.88 5.21 -2.14
C GLU A 563 10.14 4.36 -1.85
N ASP A 564 10.01 3.17 -1.27
CA ASP A 564 11.15 2.26 -1.01
C ASP A 564 12.01 1.96 -2.27
N ILE A 565 11.39 1.92 -3.47
CA ILE A 565 12.03 1.60 -4.75
C ILE A 565 12.67 2.83 -5.40
N GLU A 566 11.98 3.97 -5.39
CA GLU A 566 12.41 5.23 -5.99
C GLU A 566 13.54 5.86 -5.18
N ASN A 567 13.58 5.62 -3.86
CA ASN A 567 14.66 5.98 -2.94
C ASN A 567 16.01 5.28 -3.20
N LYS A 568 16.14 4.49 -4.28
CA LYS A 568 17.38 3.79 -4.68
C LYS A 568 18.11 4.42 -5.87
N ALA A 569 17.50 5.36 -6.59
CA ALA A 569 18.16 6.12 -7.67
C ALA A 569 18.63 7.50 -7.19
N GLU A 570 17.87 8.10 -6.28
CA GLU A 570 18.10 9.34 -5.53
C GLU A 570 17.61 9.08 -4.10
N TYR A 571 18.23 9.66 -3.06
CA TYR A 571 17.78 9.46 -1.67
C TYR A 571 16.61 10.42 -1.35
N LEU A 572 15.48 10.12 -1.97
CA LEU A 572 14.25 10.86 -1.77
C LEU A 572 13.65 10.57 -0.39
N ALA A 573 13.08 11.58 0.25
CA ALA A 573 12.32 11.42 1.49
C ALA A 573 11.12 12.36 1.52
N ASN A 574 10.08 11.92 2.22
CA ASN A 574 8.86 12.70 2.40
C ASN A 574 9.09 13.85 3.38
N VAL A 575 8.85 15.07 2.91
CA VAL A 575 8.99 16.32 3.67
C VAL A 575 7.65 17.05 3.66
N LYS A 576 7.14 17.41 4.85
CA LYS A 576 5.92 18.22 4.95
C LYS A 576 6.30 19.70 5.08
N ILE A 577 5.76 20.55 4.21
CA ILE A 577 5.98 22.01 4.22
C ILE A 577 4.66 22.73 4.42
N GLY A 578 4.59 23.61 5.42
CA GLY A 578 3.44 24.46 5.72
C GLY A 578 2.49 23.98 6.82
N THR A 579 1.42 24.75 7.05
CA THR A 579 0.39 24.44 8.06
C THR A 579 -1.03 24.68 7.51
N PRO A 580 -1.85 23.64 7.26
CA PRO A 580 -1.50 22.22 7.34
C PRO A 580 -0.36 21.85 6.38
N GLY A 581 0.43 20.84 6.74
CA GLY A 581 1.59 20.41 5.96
C GLY A 581 1.18 19.84 4.60
N GLN A 582 1.83 20.32 3.55
CA GLN A 582 1.78 19.75 2.20
C GLN A 582 2.98 18.80 2.05
N THR A 583 2.77 17.57 1.61
CA THR A 583 3.83 16.56 1.48
C THR A 583 4.55 16.70 0.13
N PHE A 584 5.87 16.57 0.15
CA PHE A 584 6.74 16.57 -1.03
C PHE A 584 7.77 15.46 -0.92
N THR A 585 8.08 14.82 -2.04
CA THR A 585 9.17 13.84 -2.14
C THR A 585 10.44 14.59 -2.55
N LEU A 586 11.35 14.88 -1.60
CA LEU A 586 12.54 15.71 -1.85
C LEU A 586 13.82 14.88 -1.79
N ASP A 587 14.76 15.18 -2.69
CA ASP A 587 16.12 14.62 -2.63
C ASP A 587 16.92 15.26 -1.49
N PHE A 588 17.49 14.44 -0.61
CA PHE A 588 18.32 14.93 0.49
C PHE A 588 19.75 15.05 -0.02
N ASP A 589 20.17 16.27 -0.34
CA ASP A 589 21.42 16.54 -1.04
C ASP A 589 22.45 17.18 -0.10
N THR A 590 23.56 16.49 0.16
CA THR A 590 24.69 17.01 0.96
C THR A 590 25.71 17.81 0.16
N GLY A 591 25.61 17.84 -1.17
CA GLY A 591 26.32 18.72 -2.09
C GLY A 591 25.67 20.09 -2.30
N SER A 592 24.36 20.23 -2.03
CA SER A 592 23.60 21.48 -2.15
C SER A 592 23.11 22.04 -0.81
N ALA A 593 22.87 23.35 -0.74
CA ALA A 593 22.34 24.04 0.44
C ALA A 593 20.94 24.63 0.22
N ASP A 594 20.36 24.40 -0.95
CA ASP A 594 19.11 24.99 -1.41
C ASP A 594 17.94 24.08 -1.03
N LEU A 595 16.85 24.65 -0.52
CA LEU A 595 15.61 23.90 -0.28
C LEU A 595 14.55 24.42 -1.24
N TRP A 596 14.46 23.77 -2.39
CA TRP A 596 13.53 24.19 -3.44
C TRP A 596 12.49 23.13 -3.75
N VAL A 597 11.31 23.60 -4.13
CA VAL A 597 10.16 22.74 -4.45
C VAL A 597 9.46 23.21 -5.71
N TRP A 598 8.83 22.27 -6.41
CA TRP A 598 7.85 22.62 -7.44
C TRP A 598 6.75 23.49 -6.83
N SER A 599 6.40 24.58 -7.51
CA SER A 599 5.48 25.57 -6.96
C SER A 599 4.39 25.98 -7.94
N THR A 600 3.35 26.60 -7.41
CA THR A 600 2.28 27.19 -8.22
C THR A 600 2.75 28.29 -9.18
N GLU A 601 3.98 28.80 -9.03
CA GLU A 601 4.59 29.78 -9.94
C GLU A 601 5.09 29.18 -11.25
N LEU A 602 5.30 27.86 -11.30
CA LEU A 602 5.66 27.18 -12.54
C LEU A 602 4.59 27.37 -13.63
N PRO A 603 5.00 27.44 -14.91
CA PRO A 603 4.06 27.45 -16.02
C PRO A 603 3.08 26.26 -15.94
N ALA A 604 1.81 26.48 -16.31
CA ALA A 604 0.82 25.41 -16.31
C ALA A 604 1.22 24.24 -17.23
N SER A 605 1.96 24.51 -18.31
CA SER A 605 2.52 23.48 -19.20
C SER A 605 3.56 22.61 -18.51
N THR A 606 4.31 23.15 -17.55
CA THR A 606 5.25 22.39 -16.74
C THR A 606 4.49 21.65 -15.63
N ARG A 607 3.56 22.28 -14.92
CA ARG A 607 2.81 21.60 -13.86
C ARG A 607 1.91 20.45 -14.36
N ASN A 608 1.35 20.59 -15.56
CA ASN A 608 0.44 19.62 -16.16
C ASN A 608 1.08 18.84 -17.33
N GLY A 609 2.41 18.94 -17.48
CA GLY A 609 3.14 18.28 -18.55
C GLY A 609 3.19 16.76 -18.39
N ASN A 610 3.51 16.06 -19.48
CA ASN A 610 3.80 14.62 -19.41
C ASN A 610 5.28 14.44 -19.05
N HIS A 611 5.57 14.12 -17.79
CA HIS A 611 6.91 14.00 -17.22
C HIS A 611 7.35 12.54 -17.12
N GLY A 612 7.26 11.81 -18.23
CA GLY A 612 7.63 10.39 -18.25
C GLY A 612 6.76 9.48 -17.36
N GLY A 613 5.57 9.95 -16.97
CA GLY A 613 4.65 9.22 -16.07
C GLY A 613 4.64 9.73 -14.61
N ASN A 614 5.57 10.61 -14.22
CA ASN A 614 5.66 11.14 -12.87
C ASN A 614 4.62 12.26 -12.64
N LYS A 615 3.96 12.22 -11.47
CA LYS A 615 3.05 13.27 -11.01
C LYS A 615 3.70 13.99 -9.83
N HIS A 616 4.00 15.27 -10.01
CA HIS A 616 4.67 16.08 -8.99
C HIS A 616 3.71 16.78 -8.03
N SER A 617 4.10 16.85 -6.76
CA SER A 617 3.46 17.68 -5.75
C SER A 617 3.82 19.14 -5.97
N ILE A 618 2.80 20.01 -5.99
CA ILE A 618 2.98 21.45 -6.27
C ILE A 618 2.71 22.25 -5.01
N PHE A 619 3.73 22.93 -4.48
CA PHE A 619 3.59 23.79 -3.33
C PHE A 619 2.70 24.98 -3.66
N ASP A 620 1.59 25.07 -2.92
CA ASP A 620 0.67 26.20 -2.96
C ASP A 620 0.81 27.00 -1.65
N PRO A 621 1.48 28.16 -1.70
CA PRO A 621 1.63 29.05 -0.55
C PRO A 621 0.29 29.41 0.13
N LYS A 622 -0.81 29.44 -0.63
CA LYS A 622 -2.13 29.84 -0.12
C LYS A 622 -2.76 28.76 0.77
N LYS A 623 -2.30 27.51 0.68
CA LYS A 623 -2.76 26.40 1.51
C LYS A 623 -2.08 26.34 2.86
N SER A 624 -0.99 27.09 3.05
CA SER A 624 -0.27 27.18 4.31
C SER A 624 -0.59 28.48 5.04
N SER A 625 -1.14 28.36 6.25
CA SER A 625 -1.39 29.47 7.16
C SER A 625 -0.10 30.05 7.78
N THR A 626 1.02 29.32 7.69
CA THR A 626 2.33 29.72 8.26
C THR A 626 3.29 30.29 7.22
N PHE A 627 2.97 30.15 5.92
CA PHE A 627 3.79 30.68 4.85
C PHE A 627 3.91 32.20 4.92
N LYS A 628 5.13 32.69 4.75
CA LYS A 628 5.45 34.12 4.63
C LYS A 628 6.31 34.35 3.40
N GLU A 629 5.86 35.22 2.51
CA GLU A 629 6.66 35.63 1.35
C GLU A 629 7.91 36.40 1.79
N SER A 630 9.06 36.11 1.20
CA SER A 630 10.32 36.83 1.43
C SER A 630 10.53 37.86 0.33
N SER A 631 9.69 38.90 0.30
CA SER A 631 9.65 39.87 -0.80
C SER A 631 11.03 40.46 -1.13
N GLY A 632 11.42 40.35 -2.40
CA GLY A 632 12.72 40.80 -2.91
C GLY A 632 13.85 39.77 -2.82
N SER A 633 13.58 38.56 -2.33
CA SER A 633 14.52 37.44 -2.33
C SER A 633 14.24 36.49 -3.50
N THR A 634 15.29 36.09 -4.21
CA THR A 634 15.22 35.16 -5.35
C THR A 634 16.36 34.16 -5.26
N TRP A 635 16.23 33.03 -5.93
CA TRP A 635 17.27 31.99 -5.98
C TRP A 635 17.48 31.52 -7.42
N GLN A 636 18.69 31.05 -7.71
CA GLN A 636 19.02 30.45 -9.00
C GLN A 636 20.21 29.51 -8.83
N ILE A 637 19.99 28.24 -9.18
CA ILE A 637 20.99 27.18 -9.08
C ILE A 637 21.27 26.56 -10.44
N GLN A 638 22.51 26.11 -10.63
CA GLN A 638 22.95 25.27 -11.74
C GLN A 638 23.84 24.15 -11.20
N TYR A 639 23.51 22.91 -11.56
CA TYR A 639 24.26 21.73 -11.11
C TYR A 639 25.32 21.31 -12.14
N GLY A 640 26.19 20.37 -11.74
CA GLY A 640 27.33 19.93 -12.54
C GLY A 640 26.96 19.25 -13.86
N ASP A 641 25.77 18.69 -13.97
CA ASP A 641 25.20 18.11 -15.19
C ASP A 641 24.61 19.18 -16.15
N GLY A 642 24.60 20.45 -15.72
CA GLY A 642 24.05 21.59 -16.44
C GLY A 642 22.55 21.82 -16.22
N SER A 643 21.89 21.01 -15.39
CA SER A 643 20.51 21.25 -14.97
C SER A 643 20.39 22.55 -14.17
N THR A 644 19.23 23.20 -14.24
CA THR A 644 19.02 24.51 -13.61
C THR A 644 17.62 24.64 -13.01
N ALA A 645 17.52 25.39 -11.93
CA ALA A 645 16.26 25.77 -11.30
C ALA A 645 16.37 27.21 -10.76
N SER A 646 15.26 27.95 -10.75
CA SER A 646 15.24 29.29 -10.17
C SER A 646 13.82 29.75 -9.84
N GLY A 647 13.70 30.78 -9.00
CA GLY A 647 12.42 31.41 -8.71
C GLY A 647 12.45 32.34 -7.52
N ASP A 648 11.28 32.49 -6.91
CA ASP A 648 11.05 33.39 -5.77
C ASP A 648 11.24 32.60 -4.44
N VAL A 649 11.38 33.31 -3.32
CA VAL A 649 11.64 32.69 -2.00
C VAL A 649 10.54 33.07 -1.01
N GLY A 650 10.12 32.10 -0.19
CA GLY A 650 9.29 32.30 0.99
C GLY A 650 9.92 31.67 2.22
N ALA A 651 9.21 31.71 3.33
CA ALA A 651 9.57 31.02 4.56
C ALA A 651 8.36 30.30 5.14
N ASP A 652 8.54 29.06 5.59
CA ASP A 652 7.47 28.27 6.18
C ASP A 652 8.01 27.28 7.24
N VAL A 653 7.11 26.46 7.78
CA VAL A 653 7.45 25.34 8.66
C VAL A 653 7.79 24.12 7.81
N VAL A 654 8.97 23.56 8.02
CA VAL A 654 9.37 22.25 7.46
C VAL A 654 9.26 21.21 8.56
N ASN A 655 8.61 20.09 8.25
CA ASN A 655 8.42 18.99 9.17
C ASN A 655 9.03 17.71 8.60
N LEU A 656 10.09 17.23 9.26
CA LEU A 656 10.77 15.97 8.99
C LEU A 656 10.35 14.96 10.06
N GLU A 657 9.32 14.15 9.77
CA GLU A 657 8.84 13.09 10.67
C GLU A 657 8.61 13.52 12.13
N GLY A 658 8.04 14.71 12.32
CA GLY A 658 7.74 15.29 13.64
C GLY A 658 8.73 16.37 14.09
N LEU A 659 9.92 16.46 13.46
CA LEU A 659 10.89 17.53 13.71
C LEU A 659 10.52 18.78 12.90
N LYS A 660 10.01 19.81 13.60
CA LYS A 660 9.46 21.02 12.98
C LYS A 660 10.44 22.18 12.98
N VAL A 661 11.11 22.40 11.86
CA VAL A 661 12.00 23.54 11.62
C VAL A 661 11.18 24.76 11.24
N GLN A 662 11.20 25.78 12.10
CA GLN A 662 10.44 27.01 11.91
C GLN A 662 11.17 27.96 10.96
N HIS A 663 10.43 28.81 10.25
CA HIS A 663 10.98 29.91 9.45
C HIS A 663 12.05 29.46 8.42
N GLN A 664 11.95 28.23 7.93
CA GLN A 664 12.86 27.70 6.94
C GLN A 664 12.58 28.38 5.60
N ALA A 665 13.63 28.86 4.93
CA ALA A 665 13.51 29.39 3.58
C ALA A 665 13.08 28.26 2.63
N ILE A 666 12.01 28.53 1.86
CA ILE A 666 11.48 27.65 0.83
C ILE A 666 11.67 28.39 -0.50
N GLU A 667 12.38 27.77 -1.42
CA GLU A 667 12.69 28.30 -2.74
C GLU A 667 11.66 27.78 -3.74
N LEU A 668 10.73 28.65 -4.15
CA LEU A 668 9.62 28.29 -5.02
C LEU A 668 10.14 28.23 -6.45
N ALA A 669 10.12 27.05 -7.05
CA ALA A 669 10.53 26.92 -8.44
C ALA A 669 9.56 27.69 -9.35
N LYS A 670 10.13 28.51 -10.21
CA LYS A 670 9.44 29.29 -11.25
C LYS A 670 9.91 28.90 -12.64
N THR A 671 11.16 28.44 -12.73
CA THR A 671 11.72 27.75 -13.89
C THR A 671 12.44 26.48 -13.44
N LEU A 672 12.35 25.44 -14.27
CA LEU A 672 13.06 24.17 -14.12
C LEU A 672 13.60 23.76 -15.49
N SER A 673 14.80 23.19 -15.51
CA SER A 673 15.32 22.51 -16.70
C SER A 673 14.56 21.21 -16.95
N THR A 674 14.67 20.68 -18.16
CA THR A 674 13.98 19.44 -18.56
C THR A 674 14.37 18.27 -17.66
N GLN A 675 15.62 18.21 -17.21
CA GLN A 675 16.15 17.16 -16.32
C GLN A 675 15.32 17.07 -15.04
N PHE A 676 15.18 18.18 -14.30
CA PHE A 676 14.34 18.23 -13.10
C PHE A 676 12.86 18.06 -13.41
N ALA A 677 12.38 18.58 -14.54
CA ALA A 677 11.00 18.39 -14.94
C ALA A 677 10.66 16.91 -15.22
N SER A 678 11.66 16.08 -15.60
CA SER A 678 11.50 14.65 -15.86
C SER A 678 11.94 13.74 -14.71
N GLY A 679 12.49 14.31 -13.64
CA GLY A 679 12.98 13.54 -12.48
C GLY A 679 11.84 12.97 -11.62
N PRO A 680 12.15 12.08 -10.66
CA PRO A 680 11.16 11.54 -9.73
C PRO A 680 10.86 12.49 -8.56
N GLY A 681 11.79 13.34 -8.15
CA GLY A 681 11.63 14.26 -7.02
C GLY A 681 10.77 15.51 -7.29
N ASP A 682 10.08 15.96 -6.26
CA ASP A 682 9.32 17.23 -6.19
C ASP A 682 10.21 18.45 -5.90
N GLY A 683 11.52 18.23 -5.79
CA GLY A 683 12.49 19.22 -5.38
C GLY A 683 13.62 18.60 -4.59
N LEU A 684 14.31 19.44 -3.82
CA LEU A 684 15.53 19.07 -3.13
C LEU A 684 15.58 19.74 -1.76
N LEU A 685 16.13 19.04 -0.77
CA LEU A 685 16.42 19.53 0.57
C LEU A 685 17.93 19.56 0.79
N GLY A 686 18.51 20.74 0.66
CA GLY A 686 19.94 20.94 0.83
C GLY A 686 20.41 20.81 2.27
N LEU A 687 21.42 19.99 2.49
CA LEU A 687 22.05 19.68 3.78
C LEU A 687 23.49 20.20 3.88
N ALA A 688 24.03 20.80 2.83
CA ALA A 688 25.33 21.44 2.84
C ALA A 688 25.36 22.69 3.75
N PHE A 689 26.50 23.38 3.78
CA PHE A 689 26.65 24.63 4.53
C PHE A 689 25.87 25.77 3.87
N GLY A 690 25.10 26.55 4.62
CA GLY A 690 24.30 27.66 4.09
C GLY A 690 25.12 28.74 3.38
N SER A 691 26.45 28.75 3.58
CA SER A 691 27.36 29.62 2.85
C SER A 691 27.36 29.44 1.32
N ILE A 692 26.87 28.31 0.81
CA ILE A 692 26.74 28.05 -0.63
C ILE A 692 25.30 28.12 -1.14
N ASN A 693 24.32 28.40 -0.27
CA ASN A 693 22.91 28.55 -0.67
C ASN A 693 22.76 29.70 -1.67
N THR A 694 21.91 29.52 -2.69
CA THR A 694 21.83 30.45 -3.83
C THR A 694 20.85 31.61 -3.64
N VAL A 695 20.18 31.71 -2.49
CA VAL A 695 19.28 32.84 -2.19
C VAL A 695 20.05 34.17 -2.20
N SER A 696 19.47 35.13 -2.91
CA SER A 696 19.96 36.50 -3.07
C SER A 696 18.91 37.48 -2.55
N PRO A 697 19.28 38.58 -1.84
CA PRO A 697 20.64 39.14 -1.73
C PRO A 697 21.51 38.51 -0.63
N SER A 698 21.01 37.57 0.15
CA SER A 698 21.77 36.94 1.22
C SER A 698 21.42 35.45 1.28
N PRO A 699 22.44 34.56 1.32
CA PRO A 699 22.21 33.13 1.42
C PRO A 699 21.32 32.78 2.61
N ALA A 700 20.37 31.87 2.39
CA ALA A 700 19.50 31.37 3.45
C ALA A 700 20.21 30.35 4.34
N GLN A 701 19.73 30.22 5.57
CA GLN A 701 20.16 29.13 6.44
C GLN A 701 19.54 27.81 5.97
N THR A 702 20.33 26.74 5.98
CA THR A 702 19.83 25.40 5.67
C THR A 702 18.97 24.86 6.80
N VAL A 703 18.29 23.74 6.53
CA VAL A 703 17.45 23.07 7.54
C VAL A 703 18.24 22.71 8.79
N VAL A 704 19.46 22.18 8.62
CA VAL A 704 20.33 21.80 9.75
C VAL A 704 20.80 23.03 10.53
N GLU A 705 21.19 24.10 9.86
CA GLU A 705 21.58 25.36 10.52
C GLU A 705 20.40 25.96 11.30
N ASN A 706 19.20 25.90 10.74
CA ASN A 706 17.99 26.32 11.43
C ASN A 706 17.69 25.42 12.65
N MET A 707 17.81 24.10 12.56
CA MET A 707 17.69 23.20 13.71
C MET A 707 18.70 23.55 14.83
N ILE A 708 19.96 23.85 14.47
CA ILE A 708 20.99 24.25 15.43
C ILE A 708 20.63 25.57 16.11
N THR A 709 20.27 26.59 15.33
CA THR A 709 19.90 27.92 15.87
C THR A 709 18.63 27.89 16.71
N GLN A 710 17.68 27.00 16.38
CA GLN A 710 16.43 26.80 17.10
C GLN A 710 16.58 25.88 18.32
N SER A 711 17.79 25.33 18.55
CA SER A 711 18.10 24.38 19.63
C SER A 711 17.35 23.04 19.53
N ASP A 712 16.89 22.68 18.34
CA ASP A 712 16.37 21.34 18.04
C ASP A 712 17.49 20.30 18.01
N ILE A 713 18.71 20.75 17.65
CA ILE A 713 19.95 19.99 17.78
C ILE A 713 20.73 20.49 19.02
N PRO A 714 21.17 19.59 19.93
CA PRO A 714 22.01 19.99 21.05
C PRO A 714 23.35 20.59 20.61
N LYS A 715 23.82 21.63 21.31
CA LYS A 715 25.08 22.34 20.99
C LYS A 715 26.33 21.45 20.96
N ASN A 716 26.34 20.34 21.68
CA ASN A 716 27.46 19.40 21.71
C ASN A 716 27.41 18.36 20.58
N THR A 717 26.34 18.35 19.78
CA THR A 717 26.08 17.41 18.69
C THR A 717 25.48 18.13 17.48
N GLU A 718 26.04 19.29 17.13
CA GLU A 718 25.71 20.09 15.93
C GLU A 718 26.13 19.36 14.63
N LEU A 719 25.53 18.19 14.40
CA LEU A 719 25.84 17.25 13.33
C LEU A 719 24.57 16.57 12.84
N PHE A 720 24.66 16.01 11.64
CA PHE A 720 23.73 14.99 11.16
C PHE A 720 24.52 13.81 10.60
N THR A 721 23.86 12.67 10.44
CA THR A 721 24.48 11.47 9.85
C THR A 721 23.65 10.94 8.70
N ALA A 722 24.29 10.20 7.80
CA ALA A 722 23.64 9.51 6.71
C ALA A 722 24.08 8.04 6.72
N TYR A 723 23.09 7.14 6.78
CA TYR A 723 23.25 5.71 6.57
C TYR A 723 22.49 5.34 5.30
N LEU A 724 23.18 4.86 4.28
CA LEU A 724 22.60 4.61 2.97
C LEU A 724 22.52 3.09 2.71
N GLY A 725 21.33 2.52 2.63
CA GLY A 725 21.15 1.08 2.37
C GLY A 725 21.83 0.63 1.07
N SER A 726 22.34 -0.61 1.03
CA SER A 726 23.00 -1.20 -0.15
C SER A 726 22.33 -2.50 -0.57
N THR A 727 22.25 -2.75 -1.87
CA THR A 727 21.89 -4.07 -2.44
C THR A 727 22.66 -4.24 -3.75
N PRO A 728 23.55 -5.24 -3.91
CA PRO A 728 24.35 -5.41 -5.13
C PRO A 728 23.47 -5.63 -6.37
N PRO A 729 23.75 -5.01 -7.53
CA PRO A 729 23.06 -5.31 -8.79
C PRO A 729 23.22 -6.78 -9.19
N GLY A 730 22.10 -7.44 -9.44
CA GLY A 730 22.09 -8.85 -9.85
C GLY A 730 22.35 -9.88 -8.73
N SER A 731 22.42 -9.46 -7.45
CA SER A 731 22.53 -10.42 -6.35
C SER A 731 21.17 -11.06 -6.01
N SER A 732 21.11 -12.37 -6.22
CA SER A 732 20.23 -13.30 -5.55
C SER A 732 20.91 -13.79 -4.25
N SER A 733 20.38 -13.42 -3.08
CA SER A 733 20.70 -13.95 -1.73
C SER A 733 22.14 -13.80 -1.18
N PRO A 734 22.33 -13.60 0.15
CA PRO A 734 23.64 -13.58 0.80
C PRO A 734 24.29 -14.98 0.82
N SER A 735 25.60 -15.05 0.57
CA SER A 735 26.33 -16.32 0.59
C SER A 735 26.46 -16.89 2.01
N ALA A 736 26.38 -18.23 2.08
CA ALA A 736 26.59 -19.06 3.26
C ALA A 736 27.97 -18.82 3.91
N ASN A 737 28.00 -18.00 4.98
CA ASN A 737 28.76 -18.21 6.22
C ASN A 737 28.71 -16.96 7.12
N GLY A 738 27.67 -16.89 7.97
CA GLY A 738 27.73 -16.35 9.33
C GLY A 738 28.25 -14.92 9.55
N ALA A 739 27.40 -13.92 9.33
CA ALA A 739 27.09 -12.85 10.29
C ALA A 739 26.04 -11.92 9.66
N ALA A 740 24.81 -11.98 10.15
CA ALA A 740 23.78 -11.01 9.81
C ALA A 740 24.16 -9.62 10.35
N THR A 741 24.07 -8.59 9.51
CA THR A 741 23.73 -7.24 9.95
C THR A 741 22.53 -6.81 9.13
N ALA A 742 21.46 -6.41 9.82
CA ALA A 742 20.18 -6.00 9.28
C ALA A 742 20.27 -5.27 7.93
N ASP A 743 19.46 -5.69 6.95
CA ASP A 743 19.14 -4.91 5.75
C ASP A 743 18.52 -3.58 6.18
N ALA A 744 19.38 -2.62 6.53
CA ALA A 744 18.97 -1.35 7.09
C ALA A 744 18.51 -0.45 5.94
N THR A 745 17.21 -0.16 5.95
CA THR A 745 16.60 1.02 5.34
C THR A 745 17.52 2.22 5.50
N SER A 746 17.71 3.00 4.43
CA SER A 746 18.47 4.25 4.52
C SER A 746 17.83 5.17 5.57
N PHE A 747 18.64 5.91 6.33
CA PHE A 747 18.15 6.88 7.29
C PHE A 747 19.13 8.02 7.50
N TYR A 748 18.59 9.16 7.93
CA TYR A 748 19.33 10.30 8.42
C TYR A 748 19.06 10.51 9.91
N THR A 749 20.06 10.94 10.66
CA THR A 749 19.87 11.38 12.05
C THR A 749 20.27 12.83 12.20
N PHE A 750 19.54 13.60 12.99
CA PHE A 750 19.85 14.99 13.29
C PHE A 750 20.14 15.13 14.78
N GLY A 751 21.32 15.65 15.13
CA GLY A 751 21.68 15.92 16.52
C GLY A 751 22.23 14.74 17.33
N TYR A 752 22.44 13.57 16.72
CA TYR A 752 23.09 12.43 17.36
C TYR A 752 23.71 11.47 16.34
N ILE A 753 24.66 10.64 16.79
CA ILE A 753 25.26 9.56 16.00
C ILE A 753 24.65 8.25 16.47
N ASP A 754 24.07 7.49 15.54
CA ASP A 754 23.51 6.18 15.83
C ASP A 754 24.63 5.19 16.24
N GLN A 755 24.53 4.68 17.46
CA GLN A 755 25.58 3.82 18.03
C GLN A 755 25.59 2.42 17.41
N THR A 756 24.46 1.98 16.87
CA THR A 756 24.33 0.69 16.20
C THR A 756 25.04 0.73 14.85
N ALA A 757 24.84 1.80 14.08
CA ALA A 757 25.47 2.05 12.79
C ALA A 757 27.01 2.21 12.90
N LEU A 758 27.51 2.74 14.02
CA LEU A 758 28.95 2.75 14.29
C LEU A 758 29.55 1.34 14.45
N ALA A 759 28.75 0.35 14.84
CA ALA A 759 29.20 -1.02 15.10
C ALA A 759 30.44 -1.11 16.02
N GLY A 760 30.52 -0.21 17.02
CA GLY A 760 31.64 -0.10 17.95
C GLY A 760 32.92 0.54 17.39
N GLN A 761 32.89 1.05 16.15
CA GLN A 761 34.01 1.75 15.54
C GLN A 761 34.09 3.22 16.00
N THR A 762 35.30 3.76 16.03
CA THR A 762 35.52 5.19 16.28
C THR A 762 35.62 5.92 14.94
N PRO A 763 34.77 6.92 14.64
CA PRO A 763 34.84 7.64 13.38
C PRO A 763 36.20 8.29 13.12
N ALA A 764 36.69 8.17 11.89
CA ALA A 764 37.79 8.99 11.43
C ALA A 764 37.22 10.32 10.94
N TYR A 765 37.86 11.43 11.31
CA TYR A 765 37.41 12.77 10.94
C TYR A 765 38.48 13.52 10.15
N THR A 766 38.04 14.33 9.19
CA THR A 766 38.89 15.29 8.46
C THR A 766 38.21 16.66 8.39
N PRO A 767 38.96 17.78 8.52
CA PRO A 767 38.41 19.11 8.29
C PRO A 767 37.92 19.27 6.84
N THR A 768 36.74 19.86 6.65
CA THR A 768 36.13 20.02 5.31
C THR A 768 36.95 20.87 4.34
N ARG A 769 37.90 21.68 4.83
CA ARG A 769 38.78 22.54 4.00
C ARG A 769 40.08 21.89 3.52
N LYS A 770 40.34 20.62 3.84
CA LYS A 770 41.59 19.92 3.46
C LYS A 770 41.44 18.95 2.27
N GLY A 771 40.24 18.75 1.75
CA GLY A 771 39.96 17.69 0.78
C GLY A 771 40.02 16.30 1.43
N PHE A 772 39.43 15.32 0.75
CA PHE A 772 39.53 13.92 1.12
C PHE A 772 40.81 13.36 0.50
N GLY A 773 41.95 13.48 1.19
CA GLY A 773 43.26 13.07 0.68
C GLY A 773 43.96 14.14 -0.18
N CYS A 774 44.46 13.77 -1.36
CA CYS A 774 45.32 14.60 -2.21
C CYS A 774 44.58 15.54 -3.18
N SER A 775 43.24 15.50 -3.22
CA SER A 775 42.42 16.36 -4.09
C SER A 775 41.23 16.95 -3.32
N PRO A 776 40.72 18.15 -3.69
CA PRO A 776 39.46 18.65 -3.16
C PRO A 776 38.33 17.69 -3.53
N SER A 777 37.41 17.43 -2.60
CA SER A 777 36.27 16.55 -2.86
C SER A 777 35.09 16.82 -1.94
N ILE A 778 33.91 16.42 -2.39
CA ILE A 778 32.64 16.53 -1.67
C ILE A 778 32.04 15.15 -1.41
N ALA A 779 31.39 14.99 -0.27
CA ALA A 779 30.58 13.81 0.06
C ALA A 779 29.14 14.19 -0.22
N ASP A 780 28.53 13.56 -1.22
CA ASP A 780 27.33 14.09 -1.87
C ASP A 780 26.26 12.99 -2.04
N THR A 781 25.21 13.04 -1.22
CA THR A 781 24.05 12.14 -1.32
C THR A 781 23.12 12.46 -2.48
N GLY A 782 23.27 13.63 -3.14
CA GLY A 782 22.55 13.98 -4.37
C GLY A 782 23.22 13.46 -5.64
N THR A 783 24.38 12.79 -5.51
CA THR A 783 25.09 12.17 -6.64
C THR A 783 25.20 10.66 -6.45
N THR A 784 24.64 9.89 -7.39
CA THR A 784 24.64 8.42 -7.28
C THR A 784 26.01 7.77 -7.47
N LEU A 785 26.87 8.35 -8.31
CA LEU A 785 28.18 7.80 -8.69
C LEU A 785 29.33 8.37 -7.86
N ALA A 786 30.44 7.62 -7.76
CA ALA A 786 31.71 8.20 -7.33
C ALA A 786 32.42 8.82 -8.55
N LEU A 787 32.42 10.15 -8.65
CA LEU A 787 33.07 10.86 -9.75
C LEU A 787 34.49 11.26 -9.34
N VAL A 788 35.48 10.67 -9.99
CA VAL A 788 36.90 10.82 -9.63
C VAL A 788 37.75 11.15 -10.85
N GLY A 789 39.02 11.50 -10.65
CA GLY A 789 39.97 11.74 -11.75
C GLY A 789 40.10 10.56 -12.73
N ASP A 790 40.35 10.87 -14.01
CA ASP A 790 40.48 9.88 -15.09
C ASP A 790 41.53 8.80 -14.78
N ASP A 791 42.66 9.17 -14.19
CA ASP A 791 43.75 8.23 -13.84
C ASP A 791 43.28 7.13 -12.88
N LEU A 792 42.40 7.47 -11.93
CA LEU A 792 41.84 6.49 -10.99
C LEU A 792 40.81 5.60 -11.69
N CYS A 793 39.96 6.16 -12.54
CA CYS A 793 39.03 5.37 -13.35
C CYS A 793 39.80 4.36 -14.23
N GLU A 794 40.84 4.81 -14.94
CA GLU A 794 41.69 3.95 -15.76
C GLU A 794 42.38 2.85 -14.96
N ALA A 795 42.83 3.16 -13.73
CA ALA A 795 43.42 2.17 -12.84
C ALA A 795 42.40 1.11 -12.37
N VAL A 796 41.20 1.53 -11.98
CA VAL A 796 40.12 0.64 -11.53
C VAL A 796 39.67 -0.28 -12.66
N TYR A 797 39.24 0.29 -13.79
CA TYR A 797 38.71 -0.52 -14.89
C TYR A 797 39.79 -1.24 -15.68
N GLY A 798 41.03 -0.72 -15.71
CA GLY A 798 42.17 -1.44 -16.28
C GLY A 798 42.51 -2.73 -15.53
N ALA A 799 42.09 -2.85 -14.27
CA ALA A 799 42.23 -4.08 -13.48
C ALA A 799 41.07 -5.08 -13.68
N ILE A 800 39.98 -4.68 -14.35
CA ILE A 800 38.80 -5.53 -14.57
C ILE A 800 38.83 -6.10 -16.00
N PRO A 801 38.97 -7.43 -16.18
CA PRO A 801 39.01 -8.04 -17.50
C PRO A 801 37.77 -7.72 -18.34
N GLY A 802 37.97 -7.18 -19.54
CA GLY A 802 36.89 -6.84 -20.47
C GLY A 802 36.20 -5.50 -20.20
N ALA A 803 36.63 -4.74 -19.19
CA ALA A 803 36.15 -3.38 -18.98
C ALA A 803 36.61 -2.44 -20.11
N THR A 804 35.71 -1.56 -20.55
CA THR A 804 35.97 -0.60 -21.63
C THR A 804 35.23 0.71 -21.38
N LYS A 805 35.71 1.81 -21.97
CA LYS A 805 34.98 3.08 -21.99
C LYS A 805 33.97 3.04 -23.15
N SER A 806 32.68 3.00 -22.81
CA SER A 806 31.59 2.99 -23.79
C SER A 806 31.32 4.40 -24.29
N SER A 807 31.43 4.62 -25.60
CA SER A 807 31.01 5.88 -26.23
C SER A 807 29.49 6.07 -26.23
N GLN A 808 28.73 4.97 -26.18
CA GLN A 808 27.27 5.01 -26.14
C GLN A 808 26.75 5.41 -24.76
N GLN A 809 27.33 4.85 -23.70
CA GLN A 809 26.94 5.12 -22.31
C GLN A 809 27.74 6.27 -21.68
N GLN A 810 28.71 6.83 -22.42
CA GLN A 810 29.57 7.93 -21.99
C GLN A 810 30.31 7.66 -20.67
N GLY A 811 30.70 6.42 -20.41
CA GLY A 811 31.35 6.01 -19.16
C GLY A 811 32.02 4.65 -19.26
N TRP A 812 32.64 4.21 -18.18
CA TRP A 812 33.23 2.89 -18.05
C TRP A 812 32.17 1.83 -17.81
N VAL A 813 32.26 0.75 -18.58
CA VAL A 813 31.42 -0.44 -18.45
C VAL A 813 32.30 -1.68 -18.33
N PHE A 814 31.80 -2.74 -17.71
CA PHE A 814 32.52 -4.01 -17.60
C PHE A 814 31.57 -5.22 -17.65
N PRO A 815 32.03 -6.42 -18.03
CA PRO A 815 31.13 -7.54 -18.31
C PRO A 815 30.31 -7.98 -17.08
N THR A 816 29.03 -8.32 -17.27
CA THR A 816 28.19 -8.87 -16.18
C THR A 816 28.62 -10.26 -15.71
N SER A 817 29.46 -10.94 -16.49
CA SER A 817 30.10 -12.21 -16.11
C SER A 817 31.31 -12.06 -15.18
N THR A 818 31.66 -10.83 -14.78
CA THR A 818 32.79 -10.58 -13.87
C THR A 818 32.47 -11.12 -12.48
N ASP A 819 33.36 -11.96 -11.93
CA ASP A 819 33.28 -12.43 -10.55
C ASP A 819 33.50 -11.25 -9.60
N LEU A 820 32.48 -10.87 -8.83
CA LEU A 820 32.53 -9.72 -7.93
C LEU A 820 33.61 -9.85 -6.85
N SER A 821 33.96 -11.08 -6.46
CA SER A 821 35.05 -11.33 -5.50
C SER A 821 36.45 -11.07 -6.08
N SER A 822 36.55 -10.98 -7.41
CA SER A 822 37.77 -10.68 -8.15
C SER A 822 37.94 -9.20 -8.50
N LEU A 823 36.96 -8.35 -8.14
CA LEU A 823 37.02 -6.91 -8.38
C LEU A 823 38.16 -6.26 -7.59
N PRO A 824 38.79 -5.20 -8.13
CA PRO A 824 39.85 -4.50 -7.44
C PRO A 824 39.31 -3.84 -6.16
N ALA A 825 40.07 -3.95 -5.06
CA ALA A 825 39.79 -3.18 -3.86
C ALA A 825 40.09 -1.70 -4.12
N VAL A 826 39.04 -0.88 -4.25
CA VAL A 826 39.19 0.57 -4.44
C VAL A 826 39.11 1.26 -3.10
N ARG A 827 40.13 2.04 -2.77
CA ARG A 827 40.21 2.77 -1.49
C ARG A 827 40.29 4.27 -1.73
N LEU A 828 39.46 5.02 -1.02
CA LEU A 828 39.44 6.48 -1.01
C LEU A 828 39.88 6.99 0.37
N ALA A 829 40.62 8.10 0.41
CA ALA A 829 41.17 8.63 1.65
C ALA A 829 40.24 9.69 2.26
N ILE A 830 39.82 9.51 3.51
CA ILE A 830 39.16 10.55 4.31
C ILE A 830 40.17 11.07 5.33
N GLY A 831 40.78 12.21 5.01
CA GLY A 831 41.94 12.73 5.76
C GLY A 831 43.16 11.84 5.56
N ASP A 832 43.68 11.27 6.64
CA ASP A 832 44.80 10.33 6.67
C ASP A 832 44.37 8.86 6.79
N THR A 833 43.06 8.58 6.64
CA THR A 833 42.46 7.26 6.82
C THR A 833 41.90 6.76 5.50
N LEU A 834 42.26 5.54 5.08
CA LEU A 834 41.70 4.91 3.88
C LEU A 834 40.40 4.15 4.20
N PHE A 835 39.40 4.35 3.35
CA PHE A 835 38.11 3.67 3.35
C PHE A 835 37.94 2.92 2.03
N THR A 836 37.43 1.69 2.10
CA THR A 836 37.24 0.83 0.93
C THR A 836 35.84 1.04 0.39
N ILE A 837 35.73 1.30 -0.91
CA ILE A 837 34.47 1.14 -1.64
C ILE A 837 34.19 -0.35 -1.66
N ASN A 838 33.07 -0.75 -1.09
CA ASN A 838 32.65 -2.14 -1.04
C ASN A 838 32.53 -2.67 -2.49
N PRO A 839 33.08 -3.85 -2.81
CA PRO A 839 33.15 -4.34 -4.19
C PRO A 839 31.78 -4.48 -4.85
N GLU A 840 30.73 -4.75 -4.09
CA GLU A 840 29.34 -4.77 -4.56
C GLU A 840 28.82 -3.43 -5.10
N GLU A 841 29.48 -2.31 -4.82
CA GLU A 841 29.08 -0.98 -5.28
C GLU A 841 29.70 -0.61 -6.64
N LEU A 842 30.69 -1.37 -7.10
CA LEU A 842 31.35 -1.14 -8.39
C LEU A 842 30.46 -1.45 -9.60
N PRO A 843 29.66 -2.53 -9.65
CA PRO A 843 28.57 -2.61 -10.60
C PRO A 843 27.49 -1.63 -10.16
N PHE A 844 27.24 -0.57 -10.92
CA PHE A 844 26.20 0.41 -10.60
C PHE A 844 24.85 0.01 -11.21
N GLN A 845 24.86 -0.34 -12.49
CA GLN A 845 23.64 -0.67 -13.23
C GLN A 845 23.93 -1.75 -14.27
N ASP A 846 23.11 -2.80 -14.33
CA ASP A 846 23.11 -3.72 -15.48
C ASP A 846 22.45 -3.04 -16.67
N LEU A 847 23.18 -2.92 -17.78
CA LEU A 847 22.72 -2.25 -18.99
C LEU A 847 21.87 -3.16 -19.89
N GLY A 848 21.73 -4.44 -19.56
CA GLY A 848 20.96 -5.43 -20.32
C GLY A 848 21.63 -5.86 -21.63
N ASP A 849 22.84 -5.38 -21.91
CA ASP A 849 23.67 -5.72 -23.07
C ASP A 849 24.84 -6.66 -22.73
N GLY A 850 24.82 -7.23 -21.52
CA GLY A 850 25.89 -8.06 -20.97
C GLY A 850 27.01 -7.28 -20.29
N THR A 851 26.82 -5.97 -20.05
CA THR A 851 27.74 -5.14 -19.28
C THR A 851 27.06 -4.41 -18.12
N PHE A 852 27.80 -4.26 -17.02
CA PHE A 852 27.51 -3.32 -15.94
C PHE A 852 28.08 -1.95 -16.29
N TYR A 853 27.31 -0.90 -16.09
CA TYR A 853 27.84 0.46 -15.91
C TYR A 853 28.57 0.53 -14.58
N GLY A 854 29.79 1.07 -14.58
CA GLY A 854 30.60 1.12 -13.39
C GLY A 854 30.22 2.27 -12.43
N GLY A 855 30.30 2.03 -11.13
CA GLY A 855 29.93 2.99 -10.08
C GLY A 855 30.96 4.10 -9.86
N ILE A 856 32.19 3.91 -10.33
CA ILE A 856 33.23 4.95 -10.33
C ILE A 856 33.35 5.51 -11.73
N GLN A 857 33.14 6.80 -11.91
CA GLN A 857 33.23 7.42 -13.24
C GLN A 857 34.12 8.65 -13.24
N SER A 858 34.48 9.09 -14.44
CA SER A 858 35.26 10.30 -14.60
C SER A 858 34.46 11.50 -14.14
N ARG A 859 35.08 12.36 -13.32
CA ARG A 859 34.56 13.69 -12.99
C ARG A 859 34.66 14.69 -14.16
N GLY A 860 35.22 14.29 -15.29
CA GLY A 860 35.47 15.16 -16.44
C GLY A 860 36.33 16.37 -16.06
N ASP A 861 35.87 17.56 -16.46
CA ASP A 861 36.58 18.83 -16.22
C ASP A 861 36.38 19.41 -14.82
N GLN A 862 35.66 18.71 -13.92
CA GLN A 862 35.48 19.17 -12.54
C GLN A 862 36.81 19.23 -11.78
N THR A 863 36.95 20.25 -10.93
CA THR A 863 38.19 20.51 -10.17
C THR A 863 38.27 19.76 -8.85
N PHE A 864 37.22 19.02 -8.49
CA PHE A 864 37.08 18.27 -7.25
C PHE A 864 36.42 16.91 -7.52
N ASP A 865 36.71 15.89 -6.72
CA ASP A 865 36.02 14.59 -6.81
C ASP A 865 34.66 14.65 -6.08
N ILE A 866 33.70 13.85 -6.52
CA ILE A 866 32.41 13.65 -5.86
C ILE A 866 32.37 12.24 -5.33
N TYR A 867 32.34 12.11 -4.00
CA TYR A 867 32.17 10.85 -3.32
C TYR A 867 30.68 10.65 -3.09
N GLY A 868 30.01 10.19 -4.15
CA GLY A 868 28.58 9.94 -4.16
C GLY A 868 28.18 8.62 -3.50
N ASP A 869 26.98 8.16 -3.80
CA ASP A 869 26.35 7.03 -3.10
C ASP A 869 27.15 5.74 -3.16
N VAL A 870 27.85 5.47 -4.26
CA VAL A 870 28.78 4.32 -4.38
C VAL A 870 29.81 4.30 -3.25
N PHE A 871 30.34 5.46 -2.86
CA PHE A 871 31.20 5.57 -1.69
C PHE A 871 30.39 5.62 -0.39
N LEU A 872 29.33 6.43 -0.34
CA LEU A 872 28.57 6.67 0.89
C LEU A 872 27.82 5.44 1.40
N ARG A 873 27.44 4.48 0.54
CA ARG A 873 26.93 3.17 0.94
C ARG A 873 28.00 2.26 1.56
N SER A 874 29.27 2.53 1.30
CA SER A 874 30.40 1.80 1.89
C SER A 874 30.81 2.33 3.27
N VAL A 875 30.23 3.44 3.72
CA VAL A 875 30.56 4.07 5.01
C VAL A 875 29.30 4.49 5.77
N TYR A 876 29.44 4.72 7.08
CA TYR A 876 28.45 5.48 7.83
C TYR A 876 28.96 6.91 7.96
N ALA A 877 28.30 7.85 7.30
CA ALA A 877 28.77 9.23 7.11
C ALA A 877 28.27 10.15 8.23
N ILE A 878 29.15 11.02 8.73
CA ILE A 878 28.90 11.95 9.83
C ILE A 878 29.30 13.35 9.36
N PHE A 879 28.31 14.22 9.23
CA PHE A 879 28.47 15.61 8.83
C PHE A 879 28.45 16.48 10.10
N ASP A 880 29.63 16.72 10.67
CA ASP A 880 29.80 17.49 11.90
C ASP A 880 29.99 18.98 11.56
N GLN A 881 28.85 19.67 11.40
CA GLN A 881 28.79 21.07 11.02
C GLN A 881 29.38 21.99 12.10
N GLY A 882 29.10 21.71 13.39
CA GLY A 882 29.60 22.51 14.51
C GLY A 882 31.13 22.54 14.60
N ASN A 883 31.81 21.45 14.24
CA ASN A 883 33.27 21.39 14.17
C ASN A 883 33.84 21.57 12.75
N THR A 884 33.00 21.79 11.74
CA THR A 884 33.38 21.93 10.32
C THR A 884 34.25 20.78 9.80
N ARG A 885 33.81 19.54 10.07
CA ARG A 885 34.54 18.32 9.71
C ARG A 885 33.59 17.25 9.17
N PHE A 886 34.08 16.44 8.25
CA PHE A 886 33.40 15.21 7.84
C PHE A 886 34.04 14.05 8.59
N GLY A 887 33.23 13.11 9.05
CA GLY A 887 33.73 11.85 9.57
C GLY A 887 32.98 10.67 9.00
N CYS A 888 33.60 9.50 9.08
CA CYS A 888 32.91 8.27 8.74
C CYS A 888 33.52 7.05 9.42
N THR A 889 32.78 5.94 9.37
CA THR A 889 33.27 4.60 9.72
C THR A 889 33.04 3.66 8.56
N GLN A 890 33.93 2.67 8.38
CA GLN A 890 33.82 1.69 7.32
C GLN A 890 32.63 0.77 7.58
N ARG A 891 31.80 0.53 6.57
CA ARG A 891 30.76 -0.51 6.65
C ARG A 891 31.30 -1.83 6.14
N ALA A 892 30.76 -2.91 6.68
CA ALA A 892 31.08 -4.25 6.21
C ALA A 892 30.59 -4.45 4.77
N SER A 893 31.36 -5.19 3.97
CA SER A 893 30.90 -5.67 2.67
C SER A 893 30.04 -6.93 2.85
N THR A 894 28.93 -6.96 2.12
CA THR A 894 27.98 -8.07 2.00
C THR A 894 28.59 -9.29 1.28
N LEU A 895 29.70 -9.12 0.57
CA LEU A 895 30.41 -10.18 -0.15
C LEU A 895 31.51 -10.90 0.66
N SER A 896 31.75 -10.47 1.91
CA SER A 896 32.82 -11.03 2.74
C SER A 896 32.40 -12.32 3.48
N SER A 897 32.80 -13.50 2.96
CA SER A 897 32.43 -14.82 3.50
C SER A 897 33.29 -15.31 4.70
N ASN A 898 34.11 -14.44 5.31
CA ASN A 898 35.03 -14.84 6.39
C ASN A 898 35.31 -13.77 7.46
N GLY A 899 34.43 -12.80 7.67
CA GLY A 899 34.58 -11.88 8.81
C GLY A 899 35.87 -11.04 8.80
N GLU A 900 36.50 -10.82 7.64
CA GLU A 900 37.45 -9.73 7.48
C GLU A 900 36.65 -8.42 7.56
N LYS A 901 36.43 -7.96 8.79
CA LYS A 901 36.01 -6.59 9.05
C LYS A 901 37.08 -5.70 8.44
N TYR A 902 36.77 -5.00 7.36
CA TYR A 902 37.55 -3.82 6.98
C TYR A 902 37.45 -2.84 8.15
N SER A 903 38.42 -2.89 9.06
CA SER A 903 38.50 -1.99 10.21
C SER A 903 38.94 -0.61 9.74
N ASN A 904 38.48 0.45 10.38
CA ASN A 904 39.00 1.81 10.16
C ASN A 904 40.54 1.84 10.08
N GLY A 905 41.06 2.17 8.90
CA GLY A 905 42.26 2.99 8.78
C GLY A 905 43.61 2.32 8.90
N GLU A 906 44.09 1.70 7.82
CA GLU A 906 45.51 1.86 7.52
C GLU A 906 45.79 3.37 7.38
N LYS A 907 46.64 3.91 8.26
CA LYS A 907 47.02 5.32 8.24
C LYS A 907 47.90 5.59 7.04
N TYR A 908 47.53 6.59 6.25
CA TYR A 908 48.38 7.14 5.20
C TYR A 908 49.63 7.77 5.82
N SER A 909 50.82 7.24 5.52
CA SER A 909 52.08 7.85 5.93
C SER A 909 52.63 8.70 4.78
N ASN A 910 52.98 9.95 5.10
CA ASN A 910 53.25 11.05 4.17
C ASN A 910 54.58 10.91 3.38
N GLY A 911 54.99 9.68 3.04
CA GLY A 911 56.30 9.35 2.47
C GLY A 911 56.30 8.46 1.22
N GLU A 912 55.17 7.82 0.86
CA GLU A 912 55.06 7.03 -0.37
C GLU A 912 54.26 7.83 -1.40
N LYS A 913 54.96 8.47 -2.34
CA LYS A 913 54.33 8.94 -3.58
C LYS A 913 53.89 7.72 -4.39
N TYR A 914 52.64 7.28 -4.24
CA TYR A 914 51.97 6.61 -5.34
C TYR A 914 51.64 7.69 -6.37
N SER A 915 52.61 7.98 -7.24
CA SER A 915 52.35 8.66 -8.49
C SER A 915 51.55 7.73 -9.39
N ASN A 916 50.52 8.26 -10.05
CA ASN A 916 49.76 7.62 -11.12
C ASN A 916 50.52 6.49 -11.83
N GLY A 917 50.06 5.26 -11.64
CA GLY A 917 50.52 4.08 -12.35
C GLY A 917 51.78 3.40 -11.79
N GLU A 918 51.60 2.50 -10.82
CA GLU A 918 52.47 1.31 -10.73
C GLU A 918 51.63 0.03 -10.59
N LYS A 919 51.95 -0.92 -11.47
CA LYS A 919 51.32 -2.23 -11.63
C LYS A 919 51.57 -3.10 -10.39
N TYR A 920 50.50 -3.58 -9.75
CA TYR A 920 50.61 -4.83 -9.00
C TYR A 920 50.78 -5.98 -9.99
N SER A 921 52.01 -6.46 -10.12
CA SER A 921 52.31 -7.72 -10.81
C SER A 921 52.07 -8.89 -9.87
N ASN A 922 51.43 -9.93 -10.40
CA ASN A 922 51.18 -11.23 -9.79
C ASN A 922 52.30 -11.72 -8.87
N GLY A 923 51.93 -12.07 -7.63
CA GLY A 923 52.77 -12.83 -6.71
C GLY A 923 52.07 -14.12 -6.30
N GLY A 924 52.23 -15.18 -7.08
CA GLY A 924 51.90 -16.53 -6.64
C GLY A 924 52.96 -17.05 -5.66
N LYS A 925 52.49 -17.55 -4.52
CA LYS A 925 52.91 -18.83 -3.92
C LYS A 925 51.85 -19.34 -2.96
#